data_AF-A0A959PIK0-F1
#
_entry.id   AF-A0A959PIK0-F1
#
_cell.length_a   1.000
_cell.length_b   1.000
_cell.length_c   1.000
_cell.angle_alpha   90.00
_cell.angle_beta   90.00
_cell.angle_gamma   90.00
#
_symmetry.space_group_name_H-M   'P 1'
#
loop_
_entity.id
_entity.type
_entity.pdbx_description
1 polymer ?
#
loop_
_entity_poly.entity_id
_entity_poly.type
_entity_poly.pdbx_seq_one_letter_code
_entity_poly.pdbx_strand_id
1 'polypeptide(L)'
;MRKLKKKPGNRLFGEGGRIAHAEMKGLYRIVTTISVFLLLALPTFSQHNFVLYNNSQLPQANFQNPGQEIWMNGYLILPGLSGASVDLYSDGPILDQMGLRSGFSLDNIVRESLLAENNLSAIASATIAGFGFRHKAGFFHVNLQEHFVSEVYYPKSLFGFIDHYNAETTSLNNYPLYPLTIDAAHYRSYSFGYTHRFAKLSIGAHVKYLQGIANLHISDQNLNILYSKDNSGYSVQGKLEAFTAGVEMYNDPKTGNLIKGSGNSGFAVDLGGVVHFSPKFEMSFAALNLGKLFWENHIYQTSLLDETTVFQAKDSEELTQELTDHFVALFDDEIIANSPANYQSLLRQKYLLGARYFFRPATNLGLLLHSDVLNGQANFGGSLSLNTQYKKNVGFSVALSKYQNEDFDIGSGVNFNLGPVQIYAMTDNLISLVSPDKSHKIHGQAGINFIFGKKTRQGAIVRKTAEPSVDPATITPVIVQQEPIIIYPENEFTAKSPEAATEQKQMEKPAETKGLPPGYIEYRAQVSDSESNKPLSDVKVNVYKLKSRRIQVLVHSELTTDGYFALPISRIDTHRVVIEKPGYHKLEKEYSPGLITGKSDTLTLYFFLTPILKDPKLLDIAVESTIAEITDFSKEKTIHAQRSLGTYSLTGSTSLRTGPDHSKSIILRFRTDDEVELLEKTNNYWWKVKYGDLEGFVKATYLVKK
;
A
#
# COMPACT_ATOMS: atom_id res chain seq x y z
N MET A 1 35.42 74.68 6.41
CA MET A 1 36.79 74.45 6.94
C MET A 1 36.72 73.18 7.78
N ARG A 2 37.53 72.12 7.71
CA ARG A 2 38.83 71.80 7.10
C ARG A 2 38.82 70.29 6.76
N LYS A 3 39.45 69.93 5.64
CA LYS A 3 39.89 68.56 5.30
C LYS A 3 40.90 68.07 6.34
N LEU A 4 40.89 66.77 6.65
CA LEU A 4 42.11 66.01 6.93
C LEU A 4 42.00 64.62 6.29
N LYS A 5 42.90 64.39 5.33
CA LYS A 5 43.22 63.10 4.69
C LYS A 5 43.91 62.18 5.71
N LYS A 6 43.59 60.88 5.68
CA LYS A 6 44.55 59.81 5.96
C LYS A 6 44.45 58.74 4.86
N LYS A 7 45.62 58.26 4.44
CA LYS A 7 45.94 57.32 3.35
C LYS A 7 45.46 55.88 3.65
N PRO A 8 45.44 54.98 2.64
CA PRO A 8 44.71 53.72 2.69
C PRO A 8 45.48 52.66 3.49
N GLY A 9 44.77 51.96 4.37
CA GLY A 9 45.22 50.68 4.91
C GLY A 9 44.78 49.58 3.96
N ASN A 10 45.74 48.79 3.48
CA ASN A 10 45.51 47.54 2.76
C ASN A 10 44.49 46.68 3.50
N ARG A 11 43.26 46.60 2.98
CA ARG A 11 42.36 45.50 3.31
C ARG A 11 42.63 44.39 2.30
N LEU A 12 43.30 43.37 2.78
CA LEU A 12 43.27 42.01 2.25
C LEU A 12 41.79 41.58 2.19
N PHE A 13 41.12 41.88 1.07
CA PHE A 13 39.91 41.17 0.69
C PHE A 13 40.40 39.85 0.10
N GLY A 14 40.58 38.86 0.97
CA GLY A 14 40.74 37.48 0.55
C GLY A 14 39.52 37.04 -0.26
N GLU A 15 39.77 36.19 -1.25
CA GLU A 15 38.77 35.57 -2.13
C GLU A 15 37.57 34.96 -1.37
N GLY A 16 37.72 34.66 -0.06
CA GLY A 16 36.64 34.19 0.82
C GLY A 16 35.44 35.14 0.97
N GLY A 17 35.59 36.44 0.75
CA GLY A 17 34.45 37.39 0.84
C GLY A 17 33.49 37.35 -0.35
N ARG A 18 33.94 36.90 -1.53
CA ARG A 18 33.10 36.73 -2.73
C ARG A 18 32.46 35.35 -2.78
N ILE A 19 33.10 34.34 -2.17
CA ILE A 19 32.57 32.98 -2.00
C ILE A 19 31.39 33.00 -1.01
N ALA A 20 31.53 33.64 0.14
CA ALA A 20 30.45 33.76 1.13
C ALA A 20 29.20 34.52 0.62
N HIS A 21 29.35 35.40 -0.38
CA HIS A 21 28.22 36.14 -0.98
C HIS A 21 27.55 35.37 -2.14
N ALA A 22 28.24 34.38 -2.73
CA ALA A 22 27.69 33.44 -3.70
C ALA A 22 26.99 32.27 -3.02
N GLU A 23 27.59 31.74 -1.94
CA GLU A 23 27.01 30.71 -1.07
C GLU A 23 25.73 31.18 -0.38
N MET A 24 25.68 32.44 0.09
CA MET A 24 24.43 33.00 0.64
C MET A 24 23.33 33.20 -0.41
N LYS A 25 23.66 33.41 -1.69
CA LYS A 25 22.65 33.46 -2.77
C LYS A 25 22.14 32.08 -3.16
N GLY A 26 23.00 31.05 -3.06
CA GLY A 26 22.63 29.64 -3.15
C GLY A 26 21.69 29.24 -2.03
N LEU A 27 22.04 29.53 -0.78
CA LEU A 27 21.20 29.27 0.40
C LEU A 27 19.86 30.04 0.35
N TYR A 28 19.86 31.29 -0.12
CA TYR A 28 18.60 32.04 -0.31
C TYR A 28 17.76 31.42 -1.42
N ARG A 29 18.36 30.90 -2.50
CA ARG A 29 17.65 30.16 -3.56
C ARG A 29 17.16 28.80 -3.07
N ILE A 30 17.94 28.06 -2.31
CA ILE A 30 17.57 26.76 -1.70
C ILE A 30 16.43 26.96 -0.70
N VAL A 31 16.55 27.91 0.22
CA VAL A 31 15.46 28.28 1.13
C VAL A 31 14.28 28.84 0.35
N THR A 32 14.45 29.55 -0.75
CA THR A 32 13.33 30.02 -1.59
C THR A 32 12.72 28.89 -2.41
N THR A 33 13.44 27.87 -2.85
CA THR A 33 12.95 26.72 -3.63
C THR A 33 12.31 25.68 -2.73
N ILE A 34 12.91 25.40 -1.56
CA ILE A 34 12.30 24.66 -0.44
C ILE A 34 11.07 25.41 0.04
N SER A 35 11.16 26.72 0.25
CA SER A 35 9.98 27.54 0.55
C SER A 35 9.04 27.61 -0.64
N VAL A 36 9.42 27.45 -1.91
CA VAL A 36 8.47 27.41 -3.02
C VAL A 36 7.78 26.05 -3.07
N PHE A 37 8.45 24.93 -2.78
CA PHE A 37 7.82 23.61 -2.63
C PHE A 37 6.98 23.52 -1.34
N LEU A 38 7.40 24.13 -0.24
CA LEU A 38 6.68 24.23 1.04
C LEU A 38 5.61 25.35 1.07
N LEU A 39 5.75 26.43 0.29
CA LEU A 39 4.76 27.52 0.15
C LEU A 39 3.77 27.24 -0.97
N LEU A 40 4.14 26.49 -2.02
CA LEU A 40 3.16 25.80 -2.88
C LEU A 40 2.47 24.64 -2.10
N ALA A 41 3.05 24.21 -0.97
CA ALA A 41 2.43 23.32 0.02
C ALA A 41 1.92 24.04 1.30
N LEU A 42 1.62 25.35 1.26
CA LEU A 42 0.72 25.98 2.25
C LEU A 42 -0.74 25.57 1.95
N PRO A 43 -1.58 25.42 2.98
CA PRO A 43 -2.38 24.22 3.19
C PRO A 43 -3.64 24.22 2.34
N THR A 44 -3.80 23.22 1.49
CA THR A 44 -4.97 23.12 0.60
C THR A 44 -5.41 21.68 0.57
N PHE A 45 -6.54 21.20 1.19
CA PHE A 45 -6.80 19.90 1.92
C PHE A 45 -7.73 18.69 1.40
N SER A 46 -7.42 17.37 1.65
CA SER A 46 -7.87 15.98 1.23
C SER A 46 -7.18 15.03 0.17
N GLN A 47 -7.17 13.70 0.46
CA GLN A 47 -7.33 12.55 -0.48
C GLN A 47 -8.27 11.41 0.03
N HIS A 48 -8.47 11.23 1.34
CA HIS A 48 -9.60 10.42 1.86
C HIS A 48 -10.86 11.28 1.79
N ASN A 49 -11.97 10.80 1.25
CA ASN A 49 -13.15 11.63 0.95
C ASN A 49 -14.44 10.95 1.43
N PHE A 50 -14.42 10.43 2.67
CA PHE A 50 -15.53 9.70 3.29
C PHE A 50 -16.78 10.56 3.41
N VAL A 51 -16.62 11.82 3.84
CA VAL A 51 -17.73 12.79 3.91
C VAL A 51 -18.24 13.16 2.51
N LEU A 52 -17.33 13.37 1.55
CA LEU A 52 -17.68 13.81 0.20
C LEU A 52 -18.46 12.75 -0.58
N TYR A 53 -18.06 11.47 -0.51
CA TYR A 53 -18.63 10.38 -1.31
C TYR A 53 -20.16 10.29 -1.16
N ASN A 54 -20.64 10.34 0.08
CA ASN A 54 -22.08 10.22 0.37
C ASN A 54 -22.85 11.54 0.19
N ASN A 55 -22.17 12.65 -0.12
CA ASN A 55 -22.77 13.97 -0.27
C ASN A 55 -23.16 14.29 -1.72
N SER A 56 -24.28 13.73 -2.17
CA SER A 56 -24.83 13.95 -3.52
C SER A 56 -25.30 15.40 -3.81
N GLN A 57 -25.10 16.34 -2.89
CA GLN A 57 -25.44 17.75 -3.10
C GLN A 57 -24.34 18.54 -3.82
N LEU A 58 -23.12 18.00 -3.83
CA LEU A 58 -21.95 18.62 -4.45
C LEU A 58 -21.66 17.97 -5.80
N PRO A 59 -21.29 18.74 -6.84
CA PRO A 59 -20.75 18.21 -8.09
C PRO A 59 -19.60 17.21 -7.87
N GLN A 60 -18.73 17.52 -6.91
CA GLN A 60 -17.52 16.77 -6.58
C GLN A 60 -17.78 15.32 -6.15
N ALA A 61 -18.98 15.00 -5.65
CA ALA A 61 -19.32 13.62 -5.28
C ALA A 61 -19.31 12.68 -6.50
N ASN A 62 -19.58 13.20 -7.70
CA ASN A 62 -19.46 12.43 -8.94
C ASN A 62 -18.00 12.08 -9.28
N PHE A 63 -17.01 12.83 -8.77
CA PHE A 63 -15.59 12.51 -8.96
C PHE A 63 -15.17 11.31 -8.11
N GLN A 64 -15.91 11.05 -7.02
CA GLN A 64 -15.70 9.89 -6.14
C GLN A 64 -16.52 8.68 -6.58
N ASN A 65 -17.54 8.88 -7.42
CA ASN A 65 -18.29 7.81 -8.08
C ASN A 65 -18.92 8.34 -9.39
N PRO A 66 -18.36 7.99 -10.57
CA PRO A 66 -18.88 8.44 -11.86
C PRO A 66 -20.35 8.04 -12.14
N GLY A 67 -20.85 6.99 -11.48
CA GLY A 67 -22.25 6.57 -11.56
C GLY A 67 -23.18 7.38 -10.66
N GLN A 68 -22.67 8.23 -9.77
CA GLN A 68 -23.47 9.04 -8.87
C GLN A 68 -24.23 10.11 -9.62
N GLU A 69 -25.55 10.12 -9.43
CA GLU A 69 -26.41 11.13 -10.04
C GLU A 69 -26.22 12.51 -9.41
N ILE A 70 -25.90 13.46 -10.27
CA ILE A 70 -25.76 14.87 -9.90
C ILE A 70 -27.14 15.51 -9.77
N TRP A 71 -27.45 16.19 -8.66
CA TRP A 71 -28.79 16.74 -8.40
C TRP A 71 -29.01 18.17 -8.94
N MET A 72 -28.40 18.49 -10.08
CA MET A 72 -28.52 19.78 -10.75
C MET A 72 -28.58 19.59 -12.27
N ASN A 73 -29.03 20.62 -12.98
CA ASN A 73 -29.06 20.64 -14.44
C ASN A 73 -27.70 21.03 -15.04
N GLY A 74 -26.88 21.75 -14.29
CA GLY A 74 -25.49 21.99 -14.66
C GLY A 74 -24.73 22.67 -13.54
N TYR A 75 -23.41 22.74 -13.71
CA TYR A 75 -22.53 23.50 -12.85
C TYR A 75 -21.31 24.02 -13.61
N LEU A 76 -20.67 25.02 -13.02
CA LEU A 76 -19.41 25.61 -13.43
C LEU A 76 -18.51 25.75 -12.20
N ILE A 77 -17.25 25.37 -12.39
CA ILE A 77 -16.15 25.36 -11.43
C ILE A 77 -15.09 26.25 -12.05
N LEU A 78 -14.74 27.34 -11.36
CA LEU A 78 -13.83 28.36 -11.86
C LEU A 78 -12.45 28.26 -11.19
N PRO A 79 -11.37 28.61 -11.93
CA PRO A 79 -10.03 28.67 -11.38
C PRO A 79 -9.93 29.52 -10.13
N GLY A 80 -9.20 29.03 -9.13
CA GLY A 80 -8.95 29.72 -7.87
C GLY A 80 -10.14 29.76 -6.90
N LEU A 81 -11.33 29.32 -7.32
CA LEU A 81 -12.53 29.37 -6.48
C LEU A 81 -12.98 28.00 -5.98
N SER A 82 -12.52 26.90 -6.55
CA SER A 82 -13.19 25.60 -6.41
C SER A 82 -12.26 24.43 -6.08
N GLY A 83 -12.66 23.65 -5.07
CA GLY A 83 -12.22 22.28 -4.80
C GLY A 83 -10.73 22.04 -4.66
N ALA A 84 -10.09 22.69 -3.69
CA ALA A 84 -8.72 22.40 -3.31
C ALA A 84 -8.64 21.33 -2.21
N SER A 85 -7.64 20.44 -2.36
CA SER A 85 -7.33 19.34 -1.47
C SER A 85 -5.85 18.95 -1.21
N VAL A 86 -5.49 18.30 -0.06
CA VAL A 86 -4.28 18.02 0.85
C VAL A 86 -4.66 17.02 1.98
N ASP A 87 -4.49 15.74 1.76
CA ASP A 87 -4.36 14.78 2.85
C ASP A 87 -2.94 14.86 3.39
N LEU A 88 -2.76 14.97 4.69
CA LEU A 88 -1.50 14.60 5.33
C LEU A 88 -1.79 13.44 6.27
N TYR A 89 -1.03 12.37 6.16
CA TYR A 89 -1.21 11.14 6.94
C TYR A 89 0.12 10.55 7.37
N SER A 90 0.22 10.08 8.61
CA SER A 90 1.39 9.38 9.14
C SER A 90 0.99 8.17 9.98
N ASP A 91 1.50 6.98 9.63
CA ASP A 91 1.31 5.75 10.42
C ASP A 91 2.06 5.77 11.77
N GLY A 92 3.15 6.54 11.86
CA GLY A 92 4.07 6.54 13.00
C GLY A 92 4.01 7.84 13.81
N PRO A 93 4.86 8.84 13.54
CA PRO A 93 4.87 10.07 14.33
C PRO A 93 3.59 10.87 14.15
N ILE A 94 3.13 11.49 15.23
CA ILE A 94 2.04 12.46 15.17
C ILE A 94 2.55 13.69 14.39
N LEU A 95 1.71 14.28 13.55
CA LEU A 95 2.13 15.35 12.63
C LEU A 95 2.70 16.59 13.35
N ASP A 96 2.27 16.88 14.58
CA ASP A 96 2.86 17.96 15.39
C ASP A 96 4.34 17.70 15.75
N GLN A 97 4.69 16.45 16.06
CA GLN A 97 6.08 16.06 16.37
C GLN A 97 7.02 16.28 15.17
N MET A 98 6.47 16.30 13.95
CA MET A 98 7.21 16.56 12.72
C MET A 98 7.51 18.05 12.48
N GLY A 99 7.22 18.94 13.45
CA GLY A 99 7.62 20.34 13.35
C GLY A 99 6.54 21.29 12.82
N LEU A 100 5.29 20.83 12.70
CA LEU A 100 4.20 21.67 12.14
C LEU A 100 3.81 22.85 13.04
N ARG A 101 4.00 22.74 14.37
CA ARG A 101 3.73 23.84 15.32
C ARG A 101 4.74 23.88 16.46
N SER A 102 5.01 22.73 17.07
CA SER A 102 6.14 22.57 17.98
C SER A 102 7.43 22.45 17.16
N GLY A 103 8.59 22.79 17.73
CA GLY A 103 9.87 22.54 17.06
C GLY A 103 10.06 21.04 16.83
N PHE A 104 10.69 20.66 15.71
CA PHE A 104 11.04 19.26 15.44
C PHE A 104 11.90 18.68 16.57
N SER A 105 11.51 17.53 17.11
CA SER A 105 12.24 16.82 18.16
C SER A 105 12.46 15.36 17.75
N LEU A 106 13.69 15.05 17.34
CA LEU A 106 14.10 13.71 16.95
C LEU A 106 13.92 12.69 18.09
N ASP A 107 14.28 13.09 19.31
CA ASP A 107 14.18 12.28 20.53
C ASP A 107 12.74 11.78 20.79
N ASN A 108 11.75 12.67 20.62
CA ASN A 108 10.34 12.32 20.85
C ASN A 108 9.82 11.32 19.80
N ILE A 109 10.20 11.53 18.55
CA ILE A 109 9.80 10.67 17.42
C ILE A 109 10.37 9.25 17.61
N VAL A 110 11.68 9.15 17.90
CA VAL A 110 12.40 7.88 18.02
C VAL A 110 11.88 7.02 19.16
N ARG A 111 11.61 7.64 20.32
CA ARG A 111 11.29 6.93 21.56
C ARG A 111 9.86 6.43 21.63
N GLU A 112 8.89 7.14 21.05
CA GLU A 112 7.48 6.91 21.39
C GLU A 112 6.58 6.58 20.20
N SER A 113 6.94 6.94 18.96
CA SER A 113 5.93 6.98 17.88
C SER A 113 6.29 6.21 16.60
N LEU A 114 7.53 5.73 16.44
CA LEU A 114 7.92 4.95 15.25
C LEU A 114 7.54 3.46 15.33
N LEU A 115 6.80 3.01 14.32
CA LEU A 115 6.62 1.60 13.97
C LEU A 115 7.86 1.05 13.24
N ALA A 116 7.96 -0.27 13.07
CA ALA A 116 9.09 -0.89 12.35
C ALA A 116 9.22 -0.35 10.91
N GLU A 117 8.08 -0.26 10.23
CA GLU A 117 7.90 0.38 8.92
C GLU A 117 6.86 1.47 9.09
N ASN A 118 7.14 2.66 8.59
CA ASN A 118 6.27 3.82 8.69
C ASN A 118 5.98 4.34 7.29
N ASN A 119 4.84 5.01 7.17
CA ASN A 119 4.46 5.72 5.96
C ASN A 119 4.08 7.16 6.32
N LEU A 120 4.53 8.09 5.50
CA LEU A 120 4.06 9.48 5.47
C LEU A 120 3.51 9.76 4.07
N SER A 121 2.23 10.12 4.02
CA SER A 121 1.54 10.46 2.78
C SER A 121 1.13 11.92 2.79
N ALA A 122 1.44 12.62 1.72
CA ALA A 122 0.98 13.98 1.47
C ALA A 122 0.38 14.04 0.07
N ILE A 123 -0.93 14.27 -0.02
CA ILE A 123 -1.59 14.39 -1.32
C ILE A 123 -2.40 15.65 -1.43
N ALA A 124 -1.99 16.56 -2.31
CA ALA A 124 -2.79 17.67 -2.76
C ALA A 124 -3.54 17.40 -4.08
N SER A 125 -4.71 18.00 -4.28
CA SER A 125 -5.39 18.08 -5.58
C SER A 125 -6.19 19.36 -5.69
N ALA A 126 -6.21 20.03 -6.83
CA ALA A 126 -7.00 21.26 -7.01
C ALA A 126 -7.85 21.17 -8.26
N THR A 127 -9.15 21.43 -8.14
CA THR A 127 -10.01 21.53 -9.33
C THR A 127 -9.81 22.90 -9.97
N ILE A 128 -9.04 22.96 -11.05
CA ILE A 128 -8.72 24.21 -11.74
C ILE A 128 -9.96 24.71 -12.48
N ALA A 129 -10.64 23.84 -13.22
CA ALA A 129 -11.83 24.22 -13.94
C ALA A 129 -12.69 23.00 -14.16
N GLY A 130 -13.99 23.20 -14.23
CA GLY A 130 -14.89 22.10 -14.56
C GLY A 130 -16.25 22.63 -14.95
N PHE A 131 -16.95 21.87 -15.78
CA PHE A 131 -18.35 22.15 -16.06
C PHE A 131 -19.10 20.85 -16.29
N GLY A 132 -20.35 20.85 -15.89
CA GLY A 132 -21.25 19.73 -16.13
C GLY A 132 -22.59 20.24 -16.60
N PHE A 133 -23.23 19.48 -17.48
CA PHE A 133 -24.58 19.80 -17.94
C PHE A 133 -25.40 18.55 -18.19
N ARG A 134 -26.70 18.69 -17.97
CA ARG A 134 -27.67 17.64 -18.19
C ARG A 134 -28.25 17.78 -19.60
N HIS A 135 -28.13 16.71 -20.36
CA HIS A 135 -28.81 16.50 -21.62
C HIS A 135 -29.90 15.42 -21.46
N LYS A 136 -30.76 15.25 -22.48
CA LYS A 136 -31.74 14.15 -22.51
C LYS A 136 -31.05 12.78 -22.49
N ALA A 137 -29.91 12.70 -23.17
CA ALA A 137 -29.11 11.49 -23.24
C ALA A 137 -28.43 11.15 -21.92
N GLY A 138 -28.16 12.09 -21.01
CA GLY A 138 -27.40 11.81 -19.79
C GLY A 138 -26.79 13.07 -19.20
N PHE A 139 -25.90 12.91 -18.24
CA PHE A 139 -25.11 14.01 -17.69
C PHE A 139 -23.70 13.96 -18.25
N PHE A 140 -23.26 15.07 -18.82
CA PHE A 140 -21.89 15.24 -19.34
C PHE A 140 -21.10 16.10 -18.39
N HIS A 141 -19.81 15.79 -18.26
CA HIS A 141 -18.90 16.46 -17.36
C HIS A 141 -17.52 16.61 -18.01
N VAL A 142 -16.89 17.76 -17.79
CA VAL A 142 -15.48 17.98 -18.09
C VAL A 142 -14.81 18.55 -16.85
N ASN A 143 -13.63 18.02 -16.51
CA ASN A 143 -12.84 18.48 -15.38
C ASN A 143 -11.38 18.67 -15.75
N LEU A 144 -10.77 19.66 -15.11
CA LEU A 144 -9.34 19.89 -15.09
C LEU A 144 -8.89 19.91 -13.63
N GLN A 145 -8.06 18.95 -13.23
CA GLN A 145 -7.53 18.86 -11.87
C GLN A 145 -6.01 18.81 -11.87
N GLU A 146 -5.41 19.56 -10.96
CA GLU A 146 -4.01 19.39 -10.56
C GLU A 146 -3.91 18.33 -9.46
N HIS A 147 -2.83 17.55 -9.45
CA HIS A 147 -2.54 16.56 -8.44
C HIS A 147 -1.07 16.61 -8.03
N PHE A 148 -0.82 16.69 -6.72
CA PHE A 148 0.49 16.49 -6.11
C PHE A 148 0.38 15.32 -5.15
N VAL A 149 1.18 14.28 -5.36
CA VAL A 149 1.19 13.08 -4.52
C VAL A 149 2.62 12.90 -4.03
N SER A 150 2.80 12.63 -2.74
CA SER A 150 4.06 12.24 -2.13
C SER A 150 3.80 11.13 -1.13
N GLU A 151 4.52 10.03 -1.26
CA GLU A 151 4.47 8.88 -0.37
C GLU A 151 5.89 8.56 0.08
N VAL A 152 6.12 8.46 1.38
CA VAL A 152 7.42 8.18 1.97
C VAL A 152 7.28 6.97 2.87
N TYR A 153 7.87 5.85 2.46
CA TYR A 153 8.02 4.67 3.31
C TYR A 153 9.41 4.70 3.93
N TYR A 154 9.48 4.59 5.25
CA TYR A 154 10.75 4.67 5.97
C TYR A 154 10.80 3.73 7.19
N PRO A 155 11.94 3.08 7.44
CA PRO A 155 12.07 2.17 8.56
C PRO A 155 12.49 2.92 9.84
N LYS A 156 12.15 2.36 11.01
CA LYS A 156 12.58 2.92 12.30
C LYS A 156 14.10 3.07 12.43
N SER A 157 14.84 2.15 11.83
CA SER A 157 16.31 2.11 11.80
C SER A 157 16.93 3.34 11.16
N LEU A 158 16.24 4.04 10.26
CA LEU A 158 16.72 5.33 9.71
C LEU A 158 16.93 6.35 10.82
N PHE A 159 15.92 6.54 11.66
CA PHE A 159 16.01 7.46 12.78
C PHE A 159 16.92 6.93 13.89
N GLY A 160 16.98 5.61 14.08
CA GLY A 160 17.97 4.98 14.97
C GLY A 160 19.42 5.25 14.54
N PHE A 161 19.70 5.24 13.24
CA PHE A 161 21.01 5.61 12.68
C PHE A 161 21.33 7.07 12.96
N ILE A 162 20.39 7.98 12.68
CA ILE A 162 20.57 9.42 12.91
C ILE A 162 20.79 9.70 14.41
N ASP A 163 19.92 9.18 15.27
CA ASP A 163 19.94 9.42 16.72
C ASP A 163 21.20 8.88 17.41
N HIS A 164 21.67 7.70 16.99
CA HIS A 164 22.87 7.06 17.56
C HIS A 164 24.14 7.34 16.75
N TYR A 165 24.11 8.33 15.84
CA TYR A 165 25.27 8.67 15.04
C TYR A 165 26.41 9.17 15.92
N ASN A 166 27.59 8.55 15.81
CA ASN A 166 28.76 8.78 16.68
C ASN A 166 28.51 8.63 18.20
N ALA A 167 27.37 8.05 18.62
CA ALA A 167 27.16 7.72 20.01
C ALA A 167 28.07 6.54 20.40
N GLU A 168 28.80 6.66 21.53
CA GLU A 168 29.66 5.59 22.06
C GLU A 168 28.85 4.32 22.33
N THR A 169 28.74 3.47 21.31
CA THR A 169 27.96 2.24 21.37
C THR A 169 28.78 1.08 20.80
N THR A 170 28.24 -0.13 20.96
CA THR A 170 28.85 -1.45 20.75
C THR A 170 29.79 -1.59 19.55
N SER A 171 30.70 -2.58 19.60
CA SER A 171 31.76 -2.78 18.60
C SER A 171 31.27 -2.94 17.14
N LEU A 172 30.00 -3.29 16.93
CA LEU A 172 29.36 -3.40 15.61
C LEU A 172 27.87 -3.03 15.72
N ASN A 173 27.41 -2.05 14.94
CA ASN A 173 25.98 -1.72 14.81
C ASN A 173 25.53 -1.88 13.35
N ASN A 174 24.26 -2.23 13.17
CA ASN A 174 23.65 -2.52 11.88
C ASN A 174 22.31 -1.80 11.76
N TYR A 175 22.18 -0.94 10.75
CA TYR A 175 20.98 -0.15 10.48
C TYR A 175 20.44 -0.49 9.09
N PRO A 176 19.62 -1.55 8.97
CA PRO A 176 19.00 -1.90 7.70
C PRO A 176 18.00 -0.82 7.32
N LEU A 177 18.18 -0.16 6.18
CA LEU A 177 17.35 0.96 5.75
C LEU A 177 16.28 0.56 4.73
N TYR A 178 15.84 -0.69 4.73
CA TYR A 178 14.80 -1.17 3.81
C TYR A 178 13.49 -1.50 4.56
N PRO A 179 12.30 -1.21 3.96
CA PRO A 179 12.13 -0.39 2.76
C PRO A 179 12.32 1.10 3.07
N LEU A 180 13.17 1.79 2.30
CA LEU A 180 13.21 3.25 2.21
C LEU A 180 12.83 3.64 0.79
N THR A 181 11.65 4.24 0.64
CA THR A 181 11.10 4.59 -0.66
C THR A 181 10.44 5.95 -0.61
N ILE A 182 10.68 6.79 -1.61
CA ILE A 182 9.99 8.07 -1.80
C ILE A 182 9.38 8.09 -3.19
N ASP A 183 8.07 8.18 -3.26
CA ASP A 183 7.33 8.33 -4.51
C ASP A 183 6.62 9.68 -4.50
N ALA A 184 7.07 10.63 -5.33
CA ALA A 184 6.40 11.92 -5.49
C ALA A 184 6.08 12.22 -6.97
N ALA A 185 4.89 12.75 -7.24
CA ALA A 185 4.46 13.09 -8.58
C ALA A 185 3.58 14.34 -8.59
N HIS A 186 3.84 15.25 -9.53
CA HIS A 186 2.95 16.33 -9.93
C HIS A 186 2.42 16.03 -11.33
N TYR A 187 1.10 15.97 -11.47
CA TYR A 187 0.47 15.76 -12.75
C TYR A 187 -0.89 16.46 -12.83
N ARG A 188 -1.29 16.79 -14.05
CA ARG A 188 -2.60 17.36 -14.33
C ARG A 188 -3.50 16.34 -15.01
N SER A 189 -4.76 16.25 -14.62
CA SER A 189 -5.75 15.40 -15.27
C SER A 189 -6.80 16.21 -16.02
N TYR A 190 -7.05 15.81 -17.27
CA TYR A 190 -8.11 16.31 -18.14
C TYR A 190 -9.14 15.19 -18.27
N SER A 191 -10.29 15.37 -17.64
CA SER A 191 -11.33 14.34 -17.53
C SER A 191 -12.53 14.70 -18.38
N PHE A 192 -13.02 13.73 -19.16
CA PHE A 192 -14.35 13.76 -19.74
C PHE A 192 -15.20 12.66 -19.11
N GLY A 193 -16.38 13.02 -18.62
CA GLY A 193 -17.26 12.15 -17.90
C GLY A 193 -18.66 12.08 -18.48
N TYR A 194 -19.26 10.90 -18.35
CA TYR A 194 -20.64 10.65 -18.73
C TYR A 194 -21.34 9.77 -17.69
N THR A 195 -22.52 10.20 -17.24
CA THR A 195 -23.38 9.45 -16.32
C THR A 195 -24.75 9.26 -16.95
N HIS A 196 -25.24 8.02 -16.95
CA HIS A 196 -26.55 7.66 -17.43
C HIS A 196 -27.31 6.80 -16.43
N ARG A 197 -28.61 7.09 -16.27
CA ARG A 197 -29.53 6.28 -15.44
C ARG A 197 -30.53 5.53 -16.30
N PHE A 198 -30.40 4.20 -16.30
CA PHE A 198 -31.28 3.20 -16.88
C PHE A 198 -32.20 2.63 -15.80
N ALA A 199 -33.46 3.10 -15.74
CA ALA A 199 -34.43 2.68 -14.73
C ALA A 199 -33.90 2.76 -13.27
N LYS A 200 -33.55 1.61 -12.68
CA LYS A 200 -33.04 1.49 -11.31
C LYS A 200 -31.50 1.53 -11.22
N LEU A 201 -30.79 1.52 -12.33
CA LEU A 201 -29.32 1.53 -12.36
C LEU A 201 -28.81 2.83 -12.96
N SER A 202 -27.96 3.54 -12.22
CA SER A 202 -27.12 4.61 -12.76
C SER A 202 -25.72 4.06 -12.96
N ILE A 203 -25.13 4.30 -14.12
CA ILE A 203 -23.73 3.99 -14.43
C ILE A 203 -23.06 5.23 -14.98
N GLY A 204 -21.75 5.33 -14.78
CA GLY A 204 -20.97 6.35 -15.42
C GLY A 204 -19.50 5.98 -15.51
N ALA A 205 -18.80 6.73 -16.35
CA ALA A 205 -17.37 6.58 -16.56
C ALA A 205 -16.74 7.94 -16.79
N HIS A 206 -15.49 8.08 -16.34
CA HIS A 206 -14.62 9.19 -16.69
C HIS A 206 -13.41 8.66 -17.44
N VAL A 207 -13.09 9.26 -18.59
CA VAL A 207 -11.84 9.03 -19.31
C VAL A 207 -10.93 10.21 -19.04
N LYS A 208 -9.70 9.93 -18.63
CA LYS A 208 -8.71 10.92 -18.21
C LYS A 208 -7.47 10.85 -19.10
N TYR A 209 -7.10 11.99 -19.66
CA TYR A 209 -5.73 12.22 -20.11
C TYR A 209 -4.93 12.83 -18.96
N LEU A 210 -3.72 12.32 -18.74
CA LEU A 210 -2.82 12.76 -17.68
C LEU A 210 -1.61 13.45 -18.32
N GLN A 211 -1.33 14.66 -17.91
CA GLN A 211 -0.13 15.40 -18.27
C GLN A 211 0.85 15.31 -17.10
N GLY A 212 1.94 14.56 -17.28
CA GLY A 212 3.02 14.49 -16.31
C GLY A 212 3.78 15.81 -16.27
N ILE A 213 3.96 16.38 -15.08
CA ILE A 213 4.69 17.62 -14.90
C ILE A 213 6.06 17.28 -14.30
N ALA A 214 6.07 16.62 -13.14
CA ALA A 214 7.31 16.16 -12.52
C ALA A 214 7.11 14.88 -11.73
N ASN A 215 8.17 14.09 -11.59
CA ASN A 215 8.20 12.90 -10.74
C ASN A 215 9.57 12.72 -10.08
N LEU A 216 9.53 12.14 -8.89
CA LEU A 216 10.65 11.64 -8.11
C LEU A 216 10.28 10.24 -7.65
N HIS A 217 11.15 9.28 -7.90
CA HIS A 217 11.08 7.94 -7.34
C HIS A 217 12.44 7.61 -6.74
N ILE A 218 12.47 7.39 -5.43
CA ILE A 218 13.67 6.96 -4.71
C ILE A 218 13.38 5.58 -4.15
N SER A 219 14.29 4.64 -4.35
CA SER A 219 14.18 3.30 -3.77
C SER A 219 15.54 2.78 -3.34
N ASP A 220 15.51 1.98 -2.27
CA ASP A 220 16.68 1.26 -1.80
C ASP A 220 16.93 -0.03 -2.61
N GLN A 221 18.19 -0.42 -2.72
CA GLN A 221 18.61 -1.73 -3.22
C GLN A 221 19.45 -2.43 -2.16
N ASN A 222 18.76 -3.01 -1.17
CA ASN A 222 19.36 -3.63 0.01
C ASN A 222 20.22 -2.64 0.82
N LEU A 223 19.75 -1.39 0.95
CA LEU A 223 20.49 -0.35 1.65
C LEU A 223 20.64 -0.70 3.13
N ASN A 224 21.87 -0.64 3.61
CA ASN A 224 22.20 -0.93 4.99
C ASN A 224 23.41 -0.09 5.44
N ILE A 225 23.36 0.45 6.65
CA ILE A 225 24.47 1.20 7.23
C ILE A 225 25.10 0.38 8.35
N LEU A 226 26.39 0.13 8.24
CA LEU A 226 27.18 -0.60 9.23
C LEU A 226 28.14 0.33 9.93
N TYR A 227 28.13 0.31 11.25
CA TYR A 227 29.18 0.93 12.06
C TYR A 227 30.16 -0.14 12.53
N SER A 228 31.45 0.06 12.29
CA SER A 228 32.51 -0.79 12.82
C SER A 228 33.54 0.04 13.56
N LYS A 229 33.75 -0.28 14.85
CA LYS A 229 34.80 0.34 15.65
C LYS A 229 36.19 0.05 15.08
N ASP A 230 36.39 -1.14 14.50
CA ASP A 230 37.67 -1.57 13.93
C ASP A 230 38.03 -0.75 12.67
N ASN A 231 37.04 -0.37 11.88
CA ASN A 231 37.21 0.49 10.71
C ASN A 231 37.01 1.99 11.03
N SER A 232 36.80 2.34 12.30
CA SER A 232 36.61 3.70 12.80
C SER A 232 35.58 4.52 12.02
N GLY A 233 34.44 3.92 11.66
CA GLY A 233 33.42 4.66 10.92
C GLY A 233 32.22 3.85 10.43
N TYR A 234 31.38 4.56 9.68
CA TYR A 234 30.19 4.02 9.04
C TYR A 234 30.50 3.64 7.58
N SER A 235 29.99 2.51 7.14
CA SER A 235 30.06 2.05 5.75
C SER A 235 28.66 1.74 5.22
N VAL A 236 28.41 2.08 3.96
CA VAL A 236 27.17 1.75 3.27
C VAL A 236 27.31 0.39 2.57
N GLN A 237 26.26 -0.43 2.66
CA GLN A 237 26.07 -1.61 1.81
C GLN A 237 24.82 -1.40 0.96
N GLY A 238 24.89 -1.83 -0.31
CA GLY A 238 23.83 -1.57 -1.27
C GLY A 238 23.85 -0.12 -1.74
N LYS A 239 22.69 0.37 -2.20
CA LYS A 239 22.55 1.75 -2.68
C LYS A 239 21.13 2.30 -2.49
N LEU A 240 21.04 3.62 -2.46
CA LEU A 240 19.81 4.40 -2.54
C LEU A 240 19.82 5.12 -3.89
N GLU A 241 18.88 4.81 -4.77
CA GLU A 241 18.82 5.41 -6.10
C GLU A 241 17.63 6.35 -6.22
N ALA A 242 17.85 7.48 -6.89
CA ALA A 242 16.82 8.43 -7.26
C ALA A 242 16.64 8.45 -8.77
N PHE A 243 15.38 8.41 -9.20
CA PHE A 243 14.91 8.62 -10.56
C PHE A 243 14.03 9.86 -10.57
N THR A 244 14.30 10.80 -11.45
CA THR A 244 13.49 12.01 -11.61
C THR A 244 13.02 12.13 -13.05
N ALA A 245 11.87 12.77 -13.23
CA ALA A 245 11.40 13.18 -14.55
C ALA A 245 10.83 14.59 -14.47
N GLY A 246 11.27 15.50 -15.34
CA GLY A 246 10.69 16.84 -15.48
C GLY A 246 10.82 17.76 -14.27
N VAL A 247 11.76 17.48 -13.35
CA VAL A 247 12.00 18.31 -12.16
C VAL A 247 12.53 19.69 -12.51
N GLU A 248 13.23 19.84 -13.65
CA GLU A 248 13.71 21.14 -14.14
C GLU A 248 12.57 22.12 -14.48
N MET A 249 11.32 21.63 -14.61
CA MET A 249 10.15 22.49 -14.81
C MET A 249 9.92 23.48 -13.66
N TYR A 250 10.53 23.23 -12.49
CA TYR A 250 10.49 24.14 -11.35
C TYR A 250 11.68 25.10 -11.26
N ASN A 251 12.77 24.85 -11.99
CA ASN A 251 14.03 25.57 -11.83
C ASN A 251 14.16 26.81 -12.73
N ASP A 252 13.52 26.82 -13.91
CA ASP A 252 13.69 27.91 -14.88
C ASP A 252 12.39 28.70 -15.14
N PRO A 253 12.29 29.97 -14.72
CA PRO A 253 11.17 30.86 -15.07
C PRO A 253 11.01 31.15 -16.57
N LYS A 254 12.04 30.88 -17.40
CA LYS A 254 12.07 31.16 -18.84
C LYS A 254 11.74 29.95 -19.71
N THR A 255 12.06 28.73 -19.28
CA THR A 255 11.75 27.47 -20.01
C THR A 255 10.72 26.58 -19.30
N GLY A 256 10.58 26.69 -17.98
CA GLY A 256 9.62 25.97 -17.15
C GLY A 256 8.20 26.50 -17.32
N ASN A 257 7.56 26.12 -18.43
CA ASN A 257 6.14 26.37 -18.58
C ASN A 257 5.36 25.23 -17.92
N LEU A 258 5.06 25.36 -16.61
CA LEU A 258 4.21 24.42 -15.86
C LEU A 258 2.83 24.19 -16.52
N ILE A 259 2.41 25.07 -17.46
CA ILE A 259 1.20 24.87 -18.27
C ILE A 259 1.45 23.81 -19.37
N LYS A 260 2.64 23.81 -19.98
CA LYS A 260 3.04 22.85 -21.02
C LYS A 260 3.40 21.47 -20.43
N GLY A 261 3.87 21.43 -19.19
CA GLY A 261 4.35 20.20 -18.54
C GLY A 261 5.66 19.70 -19.14
N SER A 262 6.15 18.54 -18.69
CA SER A 262 7.46 17.99 -19.09
C SER A 262 7.45 17.17 -20.38
N GLY A 263 6.30 17.09 -21.06
CA GLY A 263 6.10 16.23 -22.23
C GLY A 263 5.74 14.77 -21.89
N ASN A 264 5.73 14.44 -20.60
CA ASN A 264 5.29 13.14 -20.09
C ASN A 264 3.76 13.05 -20.04
N SER A 265 3.20 11.85 -20.25
CA SER A 265 1.74 11.70 -20.34
C SER A 265 1.25 10.33 -19.89
N GLY A 266 -0.07 10.20 -19.74
CA GLY A 266 -0.70 8.96 -19.33
C GLY A 266 -2.21 8.97 -19.54
N PHE A 267 -2.85 7.86 -19.20
CA PHE A 267 -4.29 7.70 -19.30
C PHE A 267 -4.83 6.96 -18.09
N ALA A 268 -6.06 7.29 -17.71
CA ALA A 268 -6.80 6.58 -16.68
C ALA A 268 -8.29 6.56 -16.96
N VAL A 269 -8.98 5.59 -16.36
CA VAL A 269 -10.43 5.48 -16.38
C VAL A 269 -10.96 5.40 -14.95
N ASP A 270 -12.07 6.09 -14.71
CA ASP A 270 -12.91 5.86 -13.53
C ASP A 270 -14.22 5.23 -13.96
N LEU A 271 -14.71 4.29 -13.17
CA LEU A 271 -15.99 3.62 -13.37
C LEU A 271 -16.82 3.71 -12.09
N GLY A 272 -18.14 3.85 -12.22
CA GLY A 272 -19.02 3.84 -11.07
C GLY A 272 -20.45 3.48 -11.41
N GLY A 273 -21.17 3.02 -10.39
CA GLY A 273 -22.57 2.66 -10.50
C GLY A 273 -23.34 2.86 -9.20
N VAL A 274 -24.65 3.07 -9.33
CA VAL A 274 -25.62 3.16 -8.23
C VAL A 274 -26.86 2.35 -8.58
N VAL A 275 -27.19 1.37 -7.74
CA VAL A 275 -28.39 0.53 -7.84
C VAL A 275 -29.44 1.05 -6.85
N HIS A 276 -30.59 1.46 -7.38
CA HIS A 276 -31.75 1.93 -6.62
C HIS A 276 -32.74 0.79 -6.39
N PHE A 277 -32.58 0.04 -5.30
CA PHE A 277 -33.51 -1.04 -4.94
C PHE A 277 -34.91 -0.52 -4.62
N SER A 278 -34.97 0.60 -3.90
CA SER A 278 -36.22 1.28 -3.55
C SER A 278 -35.99 2.79 -3.41
N PRO A 279 -37.05 3.61 -3.26
CA PRO A 279 -36.89 5.02 -2.91
C PRO A 279 -36.17 5.26 -1.57
N LYS A 280 -35.99 4.24 -0.72
CA LYS A 280 -35.34 4.35 0.59
C LYS A 280 -33.95 3.70 0.64
N PHE A 281 -33.59 2.84 -0.30
CA PHE A 281 -32.35 2.06 -0.22
C PHE A 281 -31.60 2.02 -1.56
N GLU A 282 -30.31 2.32 -1.49
CA GLU A 282 -29.41 2.37 -2.64
C GLU A 282 -28.08 1.71 -2.30
N MET A 283 -27.49 0.98 -3.24
CA MET A 283 -26.10 0.54 -3.17
C MET A 283 -25.31 1.19 -4.29
N SER A 284 -24.01 1.35 -4.08
CA SER A 284 -23.11 2.01 -5.02
C SER A 284 -21.77 1.31 -5.05
N PHE A 285 -21.12 1.32 -6.20
CA PHE A 285 -19.76 0.82 -6.38
C PHE A 285 -18.98 1.79 -7.26
N ALA A 286 -17.66 1.89 -7.03
CA ALA A 286 -16.77 2.67 -7.88
C ALA A 286 -15.36 2.06 -7.92
N ALA A 287 -14.71 2.19 -9.07
CA ALA A 287 -13.30 1.90 -9.28
C ALA A 287 -12.66 3.13 -9.95
N LEU A 288 -11.75 3.80 -9.26
CA LEU A 288 -11.18 5.08 -9.68
C LEU A 288 -9.69 4.95 -9.97
N ASN A 289 -9.19 5.83 -10.85
CA ASN A 289 -7.79 5.95 -11.22
C ASN A 289 -7.19 4.65 -11.79
N LEU A 290 -7.96 3.92 -12.60
CA LEU A 290 -7.46 2.74 -13.30
C LEU A 290 -6.59 3.20 -14.48
N GLY A 291 -5.29 3.33 -14.25
CA GLY A 291 -4.38 3.90 -15.22
C GLY A 291 -2.97 4.14 -14.70
N LYS A 292 -2.18 4.82 -15.53
CA LYS A 292 -0.75 5.06 -15.29
C LYS A 292 -0.22 6.27 -16.04
N LEU A 293 0.89 6.79 -15.54
CA LEU A 293 1.74 7.79 -16.18
C LEU A 293 2.95 7.11 -16.81
N PHE A 294 3.35 7.59 -17.99
CA PHE A 294 4.57 7.20 -18.68
C PHE A 294 5.57 8.36 -18.63
N TRP A 295 6.77 8.06 -18.13
CA TRP A 295 7.88 8.99 -18.03
C TRP A 295 8.90 8.62 -19.10
N GLU A 296 9.00 9.48 -20.12
CA GLU A 296 9.77 9.27 -21.35
C GLU A 296 10.66 10.49 -21.69
N ASN A 297 10.45 11.63 -21.03
CA ASN A 297 11.13 12.88 -21.30
C ASN A 297 11.72 13.47 -20.02
N HIS A 298 12.89 14.11 -20.14
CA HIS A 298 13.59 14.80 -19.05
C HIS A 298 13.86 13.89 -17.85
N ILE A 299 14.39 12.69 -18.12
CA ILE A 299 14.61 11.66 -17.10
C ILE A 299 16.07 11.67 -16.64
N TYR A 300 16.27 11.67 -15.33
CA TYR A 300 17.58 11.61 -14.71
C TYR A 300 17.60 10.49 -13.65
N GLN A 301 18.73 9.79 -13.54
CA GLN A 301 19.00 8.81 -12.50
C GLN A 301 20.32 9.15 -11.80
N THR A 302 20.35 9.06 -10.48
CA THR A 302 21.56 9.22 -9.68
C THR A 302 21.54 8.34 -8.43
N SER A 303 22.72 7.96 -7.94
CA SER A 303 22.88 7.30 -6.65
C SER A 303 22.98 8.38 -5.56
N LEU A 304 22.08 8.34 -4.58
CA LEU A 304 22.10 9.22 -3.41
C LEU A 304 23.07 8.72 -2.34
N LEU A 305 23.10 7.40 -2.15
CA LEU A 305 24.00 6.71 -1.25
C LEU A 305 24.44 5.42 -1.94
N ASP A 306 25.70 5.06 -1.82
CA ASP A 306 26.25 3.80 -2.31
C ASP A 306 27.45 3.36 -1.48
N GLU A 307 28.05 2.23 -1.83
CA GLU A 307 29.21 1.65 -1.12
C GLU A 307 30.44 2.56 -1.08
N THR A 308 30.49 3.62 -1.91
CA THR A 308 31.59 4.61 -1.92
C THR A 308 31.33 5.81 -1.01
N THR A 309 30.12 5.93 -0.47
CA THR A 309 29.71 7.04 0.38
C THR A 309 30.42 6.99 1.73
N VAL A 310 30.97 8.13 2.16
CA VAL A 310 31.65 8.30 3.44
C VAL A 310 31.00 9.44 4.20
N PHE A 311 30.40 9.14 5.36
CA PHE A 311 29.81 10.14 6.22
C PHE A 311 30.89 10.96 6.95
N GLN A 312 30.83 12.28 6.85
CA GLN A 312 31.81 13.20 7.46
C GLN A 312 31.24 13.98 8.65
N ALA A 313 29.95 13.81 8.92
CA ALA A 313 29.28 14.43 10.06
C ALA A 313 29.95 14.12 11.41
N LYS A 314 29.93 15.09 12.33
CA LYS A 314 30.40 14.93 13.72
C LYS A 314 29.30 14.46 14.67
N ASP A 315 28.06 14.85 14.41
CA ASP A 315 26.90 14.55 15.22
C ASP A 315 25.64 14.31 14.36
N SER A 316 24.52 14.02 15.01
CA SER A 316 23.24 13.73 14.36
C SER A 316 22.66 14.93 13.58
N GLU A 317 22.98 16.16 13.99
CA GLU A 317 22.54 17.38 13.32
C GLU A 317 23.31 17.57 12.01
N GLU A 318 24.65 17.46 12.05
CA GLU A 318 25.50 17.51 10.86
C GLU A 318 25.20 16.35 9.89
N LEU A 319 24.87 15.15 10.40
CA LEU A 319 24.44 14.01 9.56
C LEU A 319 23.11 14.30 8.86
N THR A 320 22.13 14.84 9.60
CA THR A 320 20.82 15.20 9.03
C THR A 320 21.00 16.22 7.91
N GLN A 321 21.89 17.19 8.09
CA GLN A 321 22.24 18.15 7.06
C GLN A 321 22.91 17.48 5.84
N GLU A 322 23.91 16.62 6.06
CA GLU A 322 24.62 15.90 4.98
C GLU A 322 23.66 15.03 4.14
N LEU A 323 22.75 14.30 4.79
CA LEU A 323 21.71 13.54 4.09
C LEU A 323 20.77 14.48 3.31
N THR A 324 20.36 15.59 3.92
CA THR A 324 19.50 16.60 3.26
C THR A 324 20.17 17.18 2.03
N ASP A 325 21.46 17.48 2.09
CA ASP A 325 22.22 18.03 0.98
C ASP A 325 22.27 17.05 -0.21
N HIS A 326 22.44 15.75 0.04
CA HIS A 326 22.32 14.72 -1.01
C HIS A 326 20.94 14.70 -1.67
N PHE A 327 19.85 14.86 -0.90
CA PHE A 327 18.50 14.95 -1.45
C PHE A 327 18.27 16.25 -2.24
N VAL A 328 18.78 17.38 -1.75
CA VAL A 328 18.63 18.70 -2.40
C VAL A 328 19.36 18.74 -3.73
N ALA A 329 20.54 18.11 -3.81
CA ALA A 329 21.33 18.04 -5.04
C ALA A 329 20.52 17.47 -6.23
N LEU A 330 19.52 16.59 -5.98
CA LEU A 330 18.61 16.06 -7.01
C LEU A 330 17.91 17.12 -7.87
N PHE A 331 17.79 18.33 -7.34
CA PHE A 331 17.10 19.44 -7.96
C PHE A 331 18.06 20.50 -8.52
N ASP A 332 19.37 20.28 -8.46
CA ASP A 332 20.35 21.18 -9.06
C ASP A 332 20.53 20.89 -10.56
N ASP A 333 20.64 21.94 -11.36
CA ASP A 333 20.75 21.89 -12.83
C ASP A 333 22.03 21.17 -13.31
N GLU A 334 23.00 20.90 -12.42
CA GLU A 334 24.31 20.31 -12.71
C GLU A 334 24.36 18.78 -12.60
N ILE A 335 23.27 18.10 -12.20
CA ILE A 335 23.28 16.63 -12.17
C ILE A 335 23.29 16.09 -13.61
N ILE A 336 24.50 15.73 -14.05
CA ILE A 336 24.74 14.88 -15.21
C ILE A 336 24.21 13.49 -14.88
N ALA A 337 22.99 13.18 -15.32
CA ALA A 337 22.52 11.81 -15.34
C ALA A 337 22.80 11.12 -16.67
N ASN A 338 23.19 9.86 -16.58
CA ASN A 338 22.98 8.92 -17.67
C ASN A 338 21.48 8.90 -17.96
N SER A 339 21.05 9.14 -19.20
CA SER A 339 19.64 9.04 -19.59
C SER A 339 19.18 7.60 -19.37
N PRO A 340 18.38 7.30 -18.33
CA PRO A 340 17.96 5.94 -18.04
C PRO A 340 16.84 5.52 -19.00
N ALA A 341 16.40 4.27 -18.90
CA ALA A 341 15.25 3.79 -19.67
C ALA A 341 13.95 4.46 -19.20
N ASN A 342 12.99 4.60 -20.13
CA ASN A 342 11.63 5.04 -19.82
C ASN A 342 11.01 4.18 -18.70
N TYR A 343 10.21 4.79 -17.84
CA TYR A 343 9.53 4.09 -16.74
C TYR A 343 8.09 4.56 -16.58
N GLN A 344 7.34 3.89 -15.69
CA GLN A 344 5.91 4.15 -15.50
C GLN A 344 5.56 4.22 -14.03
N SER A 345 4.59 5.08 -13.69
CA SER A 345 3.99 5.15 -12.36
C SER A 345 2.53 4.75 -12.44
N LEU A 346 2.12 3.75 -11.67
CA LEU A 346 0.70 3.42 -11.50
C LEU A 346 0.02 4.51 -10.67
N LEU A 347 -1.19 4.90 -11.03
CA LEU A 347 -1.99 5.73 -10.14
C LEU A 347 -2.47 4.90 -8.93
N ARG A 348 -2.66 5.56 -7.78
CA ARG A 348 -3.32 4.96 -6.62
C ARG A 348 -4.78 4.64 -6.98
N GLN A 349 -5.05 3.36 -7.19
CA GLN A 349 -6.36 2.85 -7.57
C GLN A 349 -7.26 2.86 -6.34
N LYS A 350 -8.53 3.26 -6.49
CA LYS A 350 -9.49 3.28 -5.38
C LYS A 350 -10.71 2.44 -5.72
N TYR A 351 -11.14 1.61 -4.78
CA TYR A 351 -12.29 0.74 -4.87
C TYR A 351 -13.24 1.08 -3.74
N LEU A 352 -14.47 1.43 -4.08
CA LEU A 352 -15.47 1.90 -3.12
C LEU A 352 -16.74 1.07 -3.25
N LEU A 353 -17.30 0.67 -2.10
CA LEU A 353 -18.59 0.01 -2.00
C LEU A 353 -19.43 0.72 -0.95
N GLY A 354 -20.55 1.31 -1.36
CA GLY A 354 -21.40 2.11 -0.48
C GLY A 354 -22.84 1.59 -0.41
N ALA A 355 -23.49 1.79 0.73
CA ALA A 355 -24.91 1.56 0.93
C ALA A 355 -25.54 2.77 1.60
N ARG A 356 -26.73 3.20 1.15
CA ARG A 356 -27.44 4.35 1.72
C ARG A 356 -28.88 4.02 2.04
N TYR A 357 -29.30 4.36 3.26
CA TYR A 357 -30.67 4.26 3.74
C TYR A 357 -31.27 5.63 4.02
N PHE A 358 -32.30 6.00 3.28
CA PHE A 358 -33.02 7.27 3.39
C PHE A 358 -34.24 7.10 4.29
N PHE A 359 -34.13 7.49 5.54
CA PHE A 359 -35.25 7.52 6.47
C PHE A 359 -36.11 8.78 6.31
N ARG A 360 -35.58 9.85 5.68
CA ARG A 360 -36.33 10.99 5.14
C ARG A 360 -35.85 11.29 3.71
N PRO A 361 -36.66 11.91 2.83
CA PRO A 361 -36.23 12.25 1.47
C PRO A 361 -34.95 13.09 1.41
N ALA A 362 -34.70 13.90 2.43
CA ALA A 362 -33.54 14.78 2.56
C ALA A 362 -32.49 14.27 3.56
N THR A 363 -32.68 13.11 4.18
CA THR A 363 -31.78 12.60 5.23
C THR A 363 -31.48 11.12 5.06
N ASN A 364 -30.19 10.76 5.04
CA ASN A 364 -29.74 9.39 4.89
C ASN A 364 -28.64 9.01 5.88
N LEU A 365 -28.62 7.73 6.23
CA LEU A 365 -27.46 7.03 6.76
C LEU A 365 -26.70 6.39 5.60
N GLY A 366 -25.39 6.54 5.57
CA GLY A 366 -24.51 5.96 4.56
C GLY A 366 -23.42 5.11 5.18
N LEU A 367 -23.29 3.86 4.72
CA LEU A 367 -22.13 3.01 4.95
C LEU A 367 -21.23 3.08 3.73
N LEU A 368 -19.91 3.16 3.93
CA LEU A 368 -18.92 3.11 2.86
C LEU A 368 -17.78 2.20 3.28
N LEU A 369 -17.42 1.25 2.43
CA LEU A 369 -16.18 0.49 2.46
C LEU A 369 -15.26 1.06 1.38
N HIS A 370 -14.01 1.26 1.74
CA HIS A 370 -12.97 1.85 0.89
C HIS A 370 -11.76 0.93 0.88
N SER A 371 -11.18 0.75 -0.30
CA SER A 371 -9.83 0.24 -0.45
C SER A 371 -9.05 1.08 -1.45
N ASP A 372 -7.79 1.32 -1.19
CA ASP A 372 -6.86 1.85 -2.18
C ASP A 372 -5.65 0.95 -2.32
N VAL A 373 -5.14 0.90 -3.56
CA VAL A 373 -4.04 0.03 -3.94
C VAL A 373 -2.97 0.85 -4.64
N LEU A 374 -1.74 0.78 -4.13
CA LEU A 374 -0.55 1.37 -4.73
C LEU A 374 0.61 0.38 -4.60
N ASN A 375 1.36 0.16 -5.68
CA ASN A 375 2.55 -0.73 -5.71
C ASN A 375 2.32 -2.13 -5.10
N GLY A 376 1.10 -2.67 -5.28
CA GLY A 376 0.68 -3.99 -4.78
C GLY A 376 0.44 -4.07 -3.27
N GLN A 377 0.37 -2.93 -2.58
CA GLN A 377 -0.12 -2.83 -1.20
C GLN A 377 -1.56 -2.33 -1.22
N ALA A 378 -2.44 -3.01 -0.49
CA ALA A 378 -3.85 -2.64 -0.38
C ALA A 378 -4.14 -2.15 1.03
N ASN A 379 -4.70 -0.95 1.11
CA ASN A 379 -5.19 -0.35 2.35
C ASN A 379 -6.71 -0.44 2.37
N PHE A 380 -7.27 -0.52 3.57
CA PHE A 380 -8.70 -0.66 3.79
C PHE A 380 -9.18 0.35 4.83
N GLY A 381 -10.38 0.85 4.61
CA GLY A 381 -11.07 1.70 5.55
C GLY A 381 -12.57 1.62 5.37
N GLY A 382 -13.29 2.28 6.26
CA GLY A 382 -14.72 2.40 6.16
C GLY A 382 -15.27 3.58 6.93
N SER A 383 -16.50 3.96 6.61
CA SER A 383 -17.20 5.02 7.33
C SER A 383 -18.68 4.75 7.47
N LEU A 384 -19.24 5.28 8.55
CA LEU A 384 -20.67 5.47 8.77
C LEU A 384 -20.95 6.97 8.76
N SER A 385 -21.90 7.41 7.94
CA SER A 385 -22.21 8.83 7.77
C SER A 385 -23.69 9.12 7.93
N LEU A 386 -24.00 10.31 8.46
CA LEU A 386 -25.32 10.91 8.47
C LEU A 386 -25.27 12.17 7.59
N ASN A 387 -26.10 12.19 6.56
CA ASN A 387 -26.16 13.30 5.61
C ASN A 387 -27.58 13.86 5.60
N THR A 388 -27.72 15.17 5.78
CA THR A 388 -29.02 15.85 5.82
C THR A 388 -29.04 17.11 4.99
N GLN A 389 -30.22 17.47 4.50
CA GLN A 389 -30.46 18.72 3.81
C GLN A 389 -31.59 19.50 4.47
N TYR A 390 -31.30 20.74 4.81
CA TYR A 390 -32.32 21.72 5.18
C TYR A 390 -32.76 22.49 3.92
N LYS A 391 -33.99 22.20 3.49
CA LYS A 391 -34.57 22.68 2.22
C LYS A 391 -33.63 22.36 1.04
N LYS A 392 -33.43 23.29 0.10
CA LYS A 392 -32.43 23.16 -0.99
C LYS A 392 -31.15 23.94 -0.70
N ASN A 393 -31.11 24.65 0.42
CA ASN A 393 -30.16 25.73 0.68
C ASN A 393 -28.98 25.29 1.54
N VAL A 394 -29.18 24.43 2.54
CA VAL A 394 -28.10 24.05 3.45
C VAL A 394 -28.01 22.54 3.53
N GLY A 395 -26.81 22.00 3.38
CA GLY A 395 -26.53 20.58 3.62
C GLY A 395 -25.52 20.42 4.74
N PHE A 396 -25.72 19.37 5.54
CA PHE A 396 -24.84 18.99 6.63
C PHE A 396 -24.50 17.50 6.50
N SER A 397 -23.25 17.17 6.78
CA SER A 397 -22.74 15.81 6.79
C SER A 397 -21.90 15.60 8.04
N VAL A 398 -22.03 14.44 8.67
CA VAL A 398 -21.15 13.96 9.74
C VAL A 398 -20.79 12.53 9.39
N ALA A 399 -19.54 12.15 9.60
CA ALA A 399 -19.06 10.78 9.38
C ALA A 399 -18.19 10.34 10.55
N LEU A 400 -18.28 9.05 10.88
CA LEU A 400 -17.29 8.35 11.69
C LEU A 400 -16.55 7.42 10.73
N SER A 401 -15.22 7.55 10.66
CA SER A 401 -14.38 6.76 9.76
C SER A 401 -13.22 6.12 10.49
N LYS A 402 -12.73 5.02 9.94
CA LYS A 402 -11.46 4.39 10.34
C LYS A 402 -10.74 3.95 9.08
N TYR A 403 -9.45 4.21 9.02
CA TYR A 403 -8.60 3.83 7.91
C TYR A 403 -7.31 3.20 8.45
N GLN A 404 -6.98 2.00 7.96
CA GLN A 404 -5.81 1.22 8.43
C GLN A 404 -5.71 1.12 9.97
N ASN A 405 -4.55 1.50 10.53
CA ASN A 405 -4.21 1.42 11.95
C ASN A 405 -4.62 2.68 12.73
N GLU A 406 -5.28 3.66 12.09
CA GLU A 406 -5.72 4.89 12.73
C GLU A 406 -6.76 4.64 13.83
N ASP A 407 -6.83 5.59 14.76
CA ASP A 407 -7.99 5.79 15.61
C ASP A 407 -9.24 6.19 14.78
N PHE A 408 -10.40 6.23 15.45
CA PHE A 408 -11.60 6.72 14.79
C PHE A 408 -11.52 8.22 14.52
N ASP A 409 -11.70 8.57 13.26
CA ASP A 409 -11.82 9.94 12.79
C ASP A 409 -13.29 10.40 12.78
N ILE A 410 -13.51 11.67 13.11
CA ILE A 410 -14.82 12.31 13.01
C ILE A 410 -14.80 13.29 11.84
N GLY A 411 -15.45 12.94 10.75
CA GLY A 411 -15.65 13.82 9.61
C GLY A 411 -16.87 14.73 9.77
N SER A 412 -16.81 15.92 9.20
CA SER A 412 -17.95 16.84 9.11
C SER A 412 -17.91 17.66 7.83
N GLY A 413 -19.08 18.09 7.35
CA GLY A 413 -19.17 18.92 6.15
C GLY A 413 -20.41 19.79 6.13
N VAL A 414 -20.28 20.97 5.53
CA VAL A 414 -21.36 21.92 5.33
C VAL A 414 -21.34 22.45 3.90
N ASN A 415 -22.52 22.67 3.33
CA ASN A 415 -22.64 23.44 2.09
C ASN A 415 -23.83 24.41 2.16
N PHE A 416 -23.61 25.61 1.61
CA PHE A 416 -24.58 26.68 1.50
C PHE A 416 -24.85 26.96 0.03
N ASN A 417 -26.12 27.02 -0.35
CA ASN A 417 -26.57 27.23 -1.73
C ASN A 417 -27.35 28.56 -1.76
N LEU A 418 -26.65 29.62 -2.16
CA LEU A 418 -27.09 31.00 -2.23
C LEU A 418 -27.54 31.33 -3.65
N GLY A 419 -28.59 30.64 -4.11
CA GLY A 419 -29.03 30.71 -5.50
C GLY A 419 -28.07 29.92 -6.41
N PRO A 420 -27.42 30.55 -7.41
CA PRO A 420 -26.46 29.88 -8.27
C PRO A 420 -25.11 29.65 -7.58
N VAL A 421 -24.79 30.35 -6.49
CA VAL A 421 -23.51 30.18 -5.79
C VAL A 421 -23.64 29.11 -4.71
N GLN A 422 -22.81 28.08 -4.76
CA GLN A 422 -22.71 27.03 -3.75
C GLN A 422 -21.33 27.10 -3.09
N ILE A 423 -21.28 27.37 -1.78
CA ILE A 423 -20.05 27.37 -0.99
C ILE A 423 -20.05 26.11 -0.13
N TYR A 424 -18.93 25.42 -0.04
CA TYR A 424 -18.82 24.24 0.81
C TYR A 424 -17.46 24.18 1.52
N ALA A 425 -17.47 23.53 2.67
CA ALA A 425 -16.28 23.15 3.42
C ALA A 425 -16.55 21.82 4.12
N MET A 426 -15.56 20.94 4.16
CA MET A 426 -15.63 19.68 4.88
C MET A 426 -14.28 19.23 5.38
N THR A 427 -14.28 18.27 6.30
CA THR A 427 -13.10 17.57 6.78
C THR A 427 -13.49 16.12 7.09
N ASP A 428 -12.61 15.16 6.84
CA ASP A 428 -12.75 13.78 7.32
C ASP A 428 -12.16 13.62 8.73
N ASN A 429 -11.37 14.59 9.23
CA ASN A 429 -10.83 14.58 10.58
C ASN A 429 -10.99 15.95 11.28
N LEU A 430 -12.15 16.16 11.90
CA LEU A 430 -12.44 17.33 12.73
C LEU A 430 -11.57 17.39 13.98
N ILE A 431 -11.11 16.24 14.49
CA ILE A 431 -10.23 16.18 15.68
C ILE A 431 -8.91 16.90 15.37
N SER A 432 -8.37 16.75 14.16
CA SER A 432 -7.16 17.44 13.72
C SER A 432 -7.26 18.97 13.77
N LEU A 433 -8.47 19.54 13.64
CA LEU A 433 -8.67 20.99 13.68
C LEU A 433 -8.73 21.54 15.12
N VAL A 434 -9.11 20.70 16.08
CA VAL A 434 -9.28 21.10 17.50
C VAL A 434 -8.06 20.70 18.33
N SER A 435 -7.48 19.53 18.06
CA SER A 435 -6.35 18.93 18.76
C SER A 435 -5.32 18.39 17.76
N PRO A 436 -4.66 19.26 16.96
CA PRO A 436 -3.68 18.84 15.96
C PRO A 436 -2.46 18.12 16.56
N ASP A 437 -2.15 18.37 17.84
CA ASP A 437 -1.07 17.75 18.63
C ASP A 437 -1.26 16.26 18.90
N LYS A 438 -2.42 15.70 18.53
CA LYS A 438 -2.77 14.29 18.72
C LYS A 438 -3.18 13.60 17.43
N SER A 439 -3.07 14.27 16.30
CA SER A 439 -3.60 13.78 15.03
C SER A 439 -2.52 13.24 14.11
N HIS A 440 -2.71 11.99 13.70
CA HIS A 440 -1.96 11.35 12.63
C HIS A 440 -2.40 11.80 11.23
N LYS A 441 -3.50 12.57 11.15
CA LYS A 441 -4.14 12.90 9.87
C LYS A 441 -4.76 14.29 9.84
N ILE A 442 -4.27 15.13 8.94
CA ILE A 442 -4.88 16.43 8.63
C ILE A 442 -5.65 16.31 7.32
N HIS A 443 -6.92 16.68 7.37
CA HIS A 443 -7.80 16.75 6.22
C HIS A 443 -8.71 17.97 6.34
N GLY A 444 -9.07 18.53 5.20
CA GLY A 444 -10.08 19.58 4.98
C GLY A 444 -10.55 19.42 3.53
N GLN A 445 -11.40 20.29 3.00
CA GLN A 445 -11.65 20.50 1.58
C GLN A 445 -12.64 21.66 1.52
N ALA A 446 -12.41 22.64 0.66
CA ALA A 446 -13.35 23.76 0.52
C ALA A 446 -13.43 24.24 -0.93
N GLY A 447 -14.52 24.92 -1.25
CA GLY A 447 -14.69 25.52 -2.57
C GLY A 447 -16.01 26.23 -2.79
N ILE A 448 -16.06 26.90 -3.92
CA ILE A 448 -17.21 27.62 -4.45
C ILE A 448 -17.54 27.04 -5.83
N ASN A 449 -18.76 26.55 -5.99
CA ASN A 449 -19.32 26.07 -7.24
C ASN A 449 -20.39 27.05 -7.72
N PHE A 450 -20.58 27.15 -9.03
CA PHE A 450 -21.76 27.75 -9.62
C PHE A 450 -22.70 26.64 -10.08
N ILE A 451 -23.88 26.51 -9.49
CA ILE A 451 -24.82 25.42 -9.74
C ILE A 451 -26.13 25.94 -10.33
N PHE A 452 -26.69 25.22 -11.29
CA PHE A 452 -27.88 25.63 -12.03
C PHE A 452 -28.96 24.54 -12.01
N GLY A 453 -30.21 24.93 -11.73
CA GLY A 453 -31.35 24.02 -11.74
C GLY A 453 -31.26 22.91 -10.69
N LYS A 454 -30.84 23.25 -9.46
CA LYS A 454 -30.77 22.31 -8.33
C LYS A 454 -32.14 21.65 -8.09
N LYS A 455 -32.13 20.33 -7.96
CA LYS A 455 -33.32 19.49 -7.71
C LYS A 455 -33.30 18.96 -6.28
N THR A 456 -34.48 18.72 -5.73
CA THR A 456 -34.62 17.87 -4.55
C THR A 456 -34.53 16.41 -4.99
N ARG A 457 -34.12 15.52 -4.08
CA ARG A 457 -34.10 14.07 -4.34
C ARG A 457 -35.44 13.56 -4.89
N GLN A 458 -36.55 14.03 -4.32
CA GLN A 458 -37.89 13.63 -4.76
C GLN A 458 -38.19 14.10 -6.19
N GLY A 459 -37.76 15.30 -6.58
CA GLY A 459 -37.87 15.78 -7.96
C GLY A 459 -36.93 15.06 -8.94
N ALA A 460 -35.84 14.45 -8.46
CA ALA A 460 -34.92 13.63 -9.26
C ALA A 460 -35.44 12.19 -9.45
N ILE A 461 -36.00 11.59 -8.40
CA ILE A 461 -36.52 10.20 -8.43
C ILE A 461 -37.88 10.12 -9.12
N VAL A 462 -38.85 10.98 -8.75
CA VAL A 462 -40.25 10.88 -9.21
C VAL A 462 -40.41 11.13 -10.72
N ARG A 463 -39.58 12.01 -11.30
CA ARG A 463 -39.67 12.35 -12.75
C ARG A 463 -39.20 11.23 -13.69
N LYS A 464 -38.44 10.24 -13.22
CA LYS A 464 -37.89 9.17 -14.07
C LYS A 464 -38.56 7.81 -13.85
N THR A 465 -39.25 7.60 -12.73
CA THR A 465 -40.11 6.42 -12.51
C THR A 465 -41.51 6.55 -13.11
N ALA A 466 -41.90 7.75 -13.56
CA ALA A 466 -43.08 7.90 -14.38
C ALA A 466 -42.74 7.35 -15.78
N GLU A 467 -43.18 6.13 -16.07
CA GLU A 467 -43.24 5.63 -17.45
C GLU A 467 -44.01 6.64 -18.31
N PRO A 468 -43.60 6.86 -19.58
CA PRO A 468 -44.47 7.59 -20.50
C PRO A 468 -45.80 6.83 -20.55
N SER A 469 -46.90 7.53 -20.26
CA SER A 469 -48.24 6.96 -20.41
C SER A 469 -48.41 6.59 -21.88
N VAL A 470 -48.26 5.31 -22.20
CA VAL A 470 -48.55 4.78 -23.54
C VAL A 470 -50.06 4.71 -23.67
N ASP A 471 -50.58 5.40 -24.68
CA ASP A 471 -51.98 5.32 -25.08
C ASP A 471 -52.30 3.86 -25.51
N PRO A 472 -53.25 3.17 -24.85
CA PRO A 472 -53.58 1.76 -25.12
C PRO A 472 -53.96 1.47 -26.59
N ALA A 473 -54.25 2.48 -27.39
CA ALA A 473 -54.74 2.33 -28.76
C ALA A 473 -53.66 1.99 -29.82
N THR A 474 -52.36 1.95 -29.49
CA THR A 474 -51.28 1.88 -30.52
C THR A 474 -50.39 0.63 -30.47
N ILE A 475 -50.79 -0.46 -29.81
CA ILE A 475 -49.98 -1.68 -29.76
C ILE A 475 -50.53 -2.72 -30.75
N THR A 476 -49.82 -2.92 -31.86
CA THR A 476 -49.93 -4.15 -32.67
C THR A 476 -49.14 -5.26 -31.95
N PRO A 477 -49.70 -6.46 -31.71
CA PRO A 477 -48.98 -7.48 -30.93
C PRO A 477 -47.85 -8.10 -31.76
N VAL A 478 -46.62 -7.98 -31.28
CA VAL A 478 -45.51 -8.83 -31.71
C VAL A 478 -45.59 -10.13 -30.91
N ILE A 479 -45.82 -11.24 -31.60
CA ILE A 479 -45.78 -12.58 -31.00
C ILE A 479 -44.32 -12.93 -30.75
N VAL A 480 -43.91 -12.92 -29.48
CA VAL A 480 -42.64 -13.50 -29.02
C VAL A 480 -42.97 -14.89 -28.46
N GLN A 481 -42.34 -15.93 -29.03
CA GLN A 481 -42.42 -17.28 -28.47
C GLN A 481 -41.71 -17.31 -27.11
N GLN A 482 -42.44 -17.67 -26.05
CA GLN A 482 -41.89 -17.93 -24.73
C GLN A 482 -41.42 -19.38 -24.66
N GLU A 483 -40.16 -19.60 -24.29
CA GLU A 483 -39.70 -20.90 -23.82
C GLU A 483 -40.20 -21.15 -22.38
N PRO A 484 -40.52 -22.41 -22.01
CA PRO A 484 -41.17 -22.73 -20.76
C PRO A 484 -40.23 -22.58 -19.55
N ILE A 485 -40.76 -21.96 -18.50
CA ILE A 485 -40.15 -21.85 -17.18
C ILE A 485 -40.22 -23.22 -16.49
N ILE A 486 -39.07 -23.80 -16.13
CA ILE A 486 -38.99 -24.98 -15.27
C ILE A 486 -38.98 -24.51 -13.81
N ILE A 487 -39.99 -24.91 -13.06
CA ILE A 487 -40.14 -24.69 -11.61
C ILE A 487 -39.58 -25.93 -10.91
N TYR A 488 -38.62 -25.74 -9.99
CA TYR A 488 -38.22 -26.77 -9.02
C TYR A 488 -38.83 -26.43 -7.64
N PRO A 489 -39.37 -27.41 -6.91
CA PRO A 489 -40.08 -27.19 -5.65
C PRO A 489 -39.14 -26.81 -4.49
N GLU A 490 -39.63 -25.91 -3.63
CA GLU A 490 -39.05 -25.57 -2.34
C GLU A 490 -38.98 -26.81 -1.43
N ASN A 491 -37.80 -27.08 -0.86
CA ASN A 491 -37.68 -27.93 0.32
C ASN A 491 -37.22 -27.06 1.50
N GLU A 492 -38.14 -26.89 2.44
CA GLU A 492 -37.90 -26.36 3.78
C GLU A 492 -36.80 -27.18 4.48
N PHE A 493 -35.77 -26.51 4.99
CA PHE A 493 -34.92 -27.07 6.03
C PHE A 493 -35.11 -26.25 7.31
N THR A 494 -35.84 -26.86 8.23
CA THR A 494 -36.06 -26.40 9.59
C THR A 494 -34.78 -26.53 10.40
N ALA A 495 -34.43 -25.46 11.12
CA ALA A 495 -33.33 -25.43 12.06
C ALA A 495 -33.67 -26.30 13.30
N LYS A 496 -32.78 -27.24 13.64
CA LYS A 496 -32.65 -27.79 14.99
C LYS A 496 -31.18 -27.81 15.40
N SER A 497 -30.88 -27.03 16.42
CA SER A 497 -29.67 -27.15 17.25
C SER A 497 -29.71 -28.48 18.02
N PRO A 498 -28.58 -29.19 18.13
CA PRO A 498 -28.37 -30.05 19.29
C PRO A 498 -27.16 -29.61 20.12
N GLU A 499 -27.41 -29.68 21.42
CA GLU A 499 -26.58 -29.35 22.57
C GLU A 499 -25.25 -30.12 22.65
N ALA A 500 -24.39 -29.56 23.48
CA ALA A 500 -23.08 -30.06 23.88
C ALA A 500 -23.09 -31.54 24.33
N ALA A 501 -22.11 -32.29 23.84
CA ALA A 501 -21.62 -33.51 24.50
C ALA A 501 -20.09 -33.41 24.60
N THR A 502 -19.65 -33.19 25.84
CA THR A 502 -18.27 -33.15 26.28
C THR A 502 -17.66 -34.56 26.24
N GLU A 503 -16.76 -34.83 25.29
CA GLU A 503 -15.78 -35.91 25.42
C GLU A 503 -14.38 -35.35 25.14
N GLN A 504 -13.72 -34.88 26.20
CA GLN A 504 -12.29 -34.64 26.20
C GLN A 504 -11.56 -36.00 26.24
N LYS A 505 -11.13 -36.50 25.08
CA LYS A 505 -10.09 -37.54 25.04
C LYS A 505 -8.75 -36.89 25.35
N GLN A 506 -8.17 -37.20 26.51
CA GLN A 506 -6.77 -36.92 26.81
C GLN A 506 -5.88 -37.62 25.78
N MET A 507 -5.01 -36.86 25.11
CA MET A 507 -3.95 -37.39 24.27
C MET A 507 -2.96 -38.18 25.14
N GLU A 508 -2.76 -39.46 24.85
CA GLU A 508 -1.64 -40.21 25.39
C GLU A 508 -0.31 -39.62 24.89
N LYS A 509 0.65 -39.52 25.81
CA LYS A 509 1.98 -38.91 25.61
C LYS A 509 2.86 -39.84 24.76
N PRO A 510 3.33 -39.45 23.55
CA PRO A 510 4.39 -40.17 22.87
C PRO A 510 5.72 -39.94 23.59
N ALA A 511 6.62 -40.93 23.51
CA ALA A 511 7.89 -40.99 24.22
C ALA A 511 8.77 -39.73 24.08
N GLU A 512 9.49 -39.39 25.17
CA GLU A 512 10.34 -38.21 25.31
C GLU A 512 11.34 -38.04 24.15
N THR A 513 11.22 -36.91 23.45
CA THR A 513 12.25 -36.39 22.55
C THR A 513 13.05 -35.29 23.26
N LYS A 514 14.35 -35.22 22.91
CA LYS A 514 15.35 -34.27 23.42
C LYS A 514 14.78 -32.85 23.59
N GLY A 515 15.06 -32.23 24.74
CA GLY A 515 14.48 -30.94 25.14
C GLY A 515 14.55 -29.86 24.04
N LEU A 516 13.41 -29.17 23.84
CA LEU A 516 13.28 -28.08 22.89
C LEU A 516 14.33 -26.98 23.17
N PRO A 517 14.87 -26.30 22.13
CA PRO A 517 15.74 -25.15 22.31
C PRO A 517 15.04 -24.02 23.11
N PRO A 518 15.77 -23.22 23.91
CA PRO A 518 15.21 -22.06 24.59
C PRO A 518 14.48 -21.14 23.60
N GLY A 519 13.22 -20.79 23.90
CA GLY A 519 12.40 -19.96 23.03
C GLY A 519 11.48 -20.72 22.06
N TYR A 520 11.41 -22.05 22.11
CA TYR A 520 10.47 -22.87 21.33
C TYR A 520 9.38 -23.50 22.20
N ILE A 521 8.24 -23.83 21.58
CA ILE A 521 7.14 -24.60 22.17
C ILE A 521 6.70 -25.70 21.23
N GLU A 522 6.24 -26.81 21.79
CA GLU A 522 5.64 -27.90 21.01
C GLU A 522 4.16 -27.61 20.74
N TYR A 523 3.81 -27.43 19.48
CA TYR A 523 2.42 -27.37 19.02
C TYR A 523 1.92 -28.77 18.75
N ARG A 524 0.90 -29.22 19.48
CA ARG A 524 0.19 -30.48 19.22
C ARG A 524 -1.16 -30.16 18.63
N ALA A 525 -1.51 -30.78 17.51
CA ALA A 525 -2.72 -30.46 16.80
C ALA A 525 -3.45 -31.71 16.33
N GLN A 526 -4.77 -31.59 16.26
CA GLN A 526 -5.66 -32.57 15.66
C GLN A 526 -6.50 -31.91 14.56
N VAL A 527 -6.59 -32.57 13.40
CA VAL A 527 -7.44 -32.18 12.28
C VAL A 527 -8.61 -33.14 12.16
N SER A 528 -9.82 -32.60 12.27
CA SER A 528 -11.07 -33.35 12.19
C SER A 528 -11.98 -32.81 11.08
N ASP A 529 -12.92 -33.65 10.66
CA ASP A 529 -14.01 -33.28 9.78
C ASP A 529 -15.00 -32.36 10.51
N SER A 530 -15.39 -31.22 9.92
CA SER A 530 -16.26 -30.25 10.58
C SER A 530 -17.71 -30.69 10.76
N GLU A 531 -18.17 -31.71 10.01
CA GLU A 531 -19.54 -32.22 10.09
C GLU A 531 -19.63 -33.41 11.05
N SER A 532 -18.67 -34.34 10.99
CA SER A 532 -18.67 -35.58 11.77
C SER A 532 -17.80 -35.54 13.03
N ASN A 533 -16.97 -34.50 13.20
CA ASN A 533 -15.97 -34.35 14.27
C ASN A 533 -14.97 -35.51 14.39
N LYS A 534 -14.87 -36.38 13.39
CA LYS A 534 -13.91 -37.49 13.37
C LYS A 534 -12.55 -37.02 12.85
N PRO A 535 -11.42 -37.54 13.38
CA PRO A 535 -10.10 -37.24 12.85
C PRO A 535 -10.01 -37.63 11.37
N LEU A 536 -9.34 -36.79 10.58
CA LEU A 536 -9.14 -37.01 9.15
C LEU A 536 -7.77 -37.65 8.90
N SER A 537 -7.74 -38.80 8.22
CA SER A 537 -6.49 -39.37 7.69
C SER A 537 -6.01 -38.60 6.46
N ASP A 538 -4.75 -38.77 6.09
CA ASP A 538 -4.15 -38.27 4.84
C ASP A 538 -4.32 -36.76 4.64
N VAL A 539 -4.05 -35.99 5.69
CA VAL A 539 -4.11 -34.52 5.68
C VAL A 539 -2.70 -33.98 5.50
N LYS A 540 -2.51 -33.11 4.51
CA LYS A 540 -1.24 -32.41 4.29
C LYS A 540 -1.21 -31.15 5.13
N VAL A 541 -0.18 -31.01 5.97
CA VAL A 541 0.03 -29.86 6.83
C VAL A 541 1.34 -29.19 6.41
N ASN A 542 1.24 -27.92 6.01
CA ASN A 542 2.40 -27.08 5.73
C ASN A 542 2.43 -25.94 6.75
N VAL A 543 3.56 -25.75 7.43
CA VAL A 543 3.77 -24.63 8.35
C VAL A 543 4.84 -23.72 7.79
N TYR A 544 4.49 -22.45 7.69
CA TYR A 544 5.35 -21.39 7.23
C TYR A 544 5.70 -20.46 8.37
N LYS A 545 6.97 -20.11 8.51
CA LYS A 545 7.39 -18.97 9.34
C LYS A 545 7.27 -17.70 8.51
N LEU A 546 6.51 -16.73 9.00
CA LEU A 546 6.32 -15.44 8.34
C LEU A 546 7.45 -14.49 8.77
N LYS A 547 8.25 -14.04 7.80
CA LYS A 547 9.24 -12.97 8.00
C LYS A 547 8.68 -11.60 7.59
N SER A 548 7.70 -11.58 6.68
CA SER A 548 6.87 -10.44 6.26
C SER A 548 5.63 -10.93 5.51
N ARG A 549 4.66 -10.06 5.16
CA ARG A 549 3.45 -10.44 4.39
C ARG A 549 3.72 -11.11 3.04
N ARG A 550 4.92 -10.92 2.45
CA ARG A 550 5.32 -11.49 1.15
C ARG A 550 6.40 -12.57 1.26
N ILE A 551 7.04 -12.72 2.43
CA ILE A 551 8.15 -13.66 2.62
C ILE A 551 7.73 -14.68 3.68
N GLN A 552 7.43 -15.87 3.18
CA GLN A 552 7.14 -17.04 3.98
C GLN A 552 8.20 -18.10 3.74
N VAL A 553 8.70 -18.70 4.80
CA VAL A 553 9.64 -19.81 4.73
C VAL A 553 8.90 -21.05 5.18
N LEU A 554 8.78 -22.06 4.32
CA LEU A 554 8.28 -23.37 4.74
C LEU A 554 9.25 -23.92 5.78
N VAL A 555 8.78 -24.05 7.02
CA VAL A 555 9.58 -24.57 8.14
C VAL A 555 9.22 -26.00 8.48
N HIS A 556 8.02 -26.44 8.08
CA HIS A 556 7.55 -27.81 8.28
C HIS A 556 6.56 -28.20 7.18
N SER A 557 6.62 -29.45 6.71
CA SER A 557 5.63 -30.03 5.80
C SER A 557 5.50 -31.51 6.11
N GLU A 558 4.31 -31.97 6.42
CA GLU A 558 4.03 -33.38 6.69
C GLU A 558 2.68 -33.81 6.12
N LEU A 559 2.54 -35.12 5.92
CA LEU A 559 1.27 -35.77 5.59
C LEU A 559 0.89 -36.63 6.80
N THR A 560 -0.14 -36.23 7.53
CA THR A 560 -0.60 -36.94 8.72
C THR A 560 -1.55 -38.06 8.32
N THR A 561 -1.29 -39.30 8.73
CA THR A 561 -2.11 -40.47 8.39
C THR A 561 -3.29 -40.69 9.33
N ASP A 562 -3.30 -40.03 10.49
CA ASP A 562 -4.31 -40.17 11.55
C ASP A 562 -4.94 -38.84 11.99
N GLY A 563 -4.56 -37.74 11.31
CA GLY A 563 -5.04 -36.39 11.59
C GLY A 563 -4.32 -35.70 12.75
N TYR A 564 -3.28 -36.31 13.31
CA TYR A 564 -2.51 -35.72 14.40
C TYR A 564 -1.13 -35.27 13.94
N PHE A 565 -0.68 -34.13 14.48
CA PHE A 565 0.69 -33.68 14.30
C PHE A 565 1.25 -32.95 15.51
N ALA A 566 2.57 -33.00 15.63
CA ALA A 566 3.32 -32.27 16.64
C ALA A 566 4.51 -31.58 15.99
N LEU A 567 4.66 -30.26 16.21
CA LEU A 567 5.82 -29.54 15.70
C LEU A 567 6.40 -28.52 16.70
N PRO A 568 7.73 -28.40 16.78
CA PRO A 568 8.37 -27.33 17.54
C PRO A 568 8.25 -26.02 16.76
N ILE A 569 7.69 -24.98 17.38
CA ILE A 569 7.67 -23.63 16.80
C ILE A 569 8.27 -22.60 17.73
N SER A 570 8.75 -21.50 17.16
CA SER A 570 9.32 -20.38 17.91
C SER A 570 8.23 -19.60 18.65
N ARG A 571 8.50 -19.21 19.90
CA ARG A 571 7.62 -18.40 20.76
C ARG A 571 7.53 -16.92 20.33
N ILE A 572 8.37 -16.46 19.41
CA ILE A 572 8.47 -15.03 19.04
C ILE A 572 8.15 -14.76 17.57
N ASP A 573 7.94 -15.81 16.77
CA ASP A 573 7.69 -15.69 15.34
C ASP A 573 6.23 -16.00 15.01
N THR A 574 5.66 -15.27 14.04
CA THR A 574 4.34 -15.61 13.49
C THR A 574 4.45 -16.78 12.52
N HIS A 575 3.55 -17.75 12.66
CA HIS A 575 3.49 -18.94 11.82
C HIS A 575 2.15 -19.01 11.09
N ARG A 576 2.18 -19.38 9.81
CA ARG A 576 0.99 -19.69 9.02
C ARG A 576 0.90 -21.20 8.81
N VAL A 577 -0.16 -21.80 9.33
CA VAL A 577 -0.47 -23.23 9.17
C VAL A 577 -1.48 -23.36 8.05
N VAL A 578 -1.14 -24.20 7.07
CA VAL A 578 -1.95 -24.49 5.89
C VAL A 578 -2.25 -25.98 5.87
N ILE A 579 -3.54 -26.31 5.90
CA ILE A 579 -4.04 -27.67 6.01
C ILE A 579 -4.87 -27.98 4.77
N GLU A 580 -4.48 -29.03 4.05
CA GLU A 580 -5.06 -29.42 2.77
C GLU A 580 -5.43 -30.91 2.80
N LYS A 581 -6.66 -31.22 2.36
CA LYS A 581 -7.12 -32.59 2.10
C LYS A 581 -8.02 -32.58 0.86
N PRO A 582 -7.81 -33.47 -0.13
CA PRO A 582 -8.72 -33.61 -1.25
C PRO A 582 -10.17 -33.85 -0.80
N GLY A 583 -11.13 -33.14 -1.41
CA GLY A 583 -12.54 -33.18 -1.03
C GLY A 583 -12.96 -32.21 0.08
N TYR A 584 -12.01 -31.44 0.64
CA TYR A 584 -12.23 -30.45 1.69
C TYR A 584 -11.74 -29.06 1.28
N HIS A 585 -12.40 -28.01 1.78
CA HIS A 585 -11.89 -26.66 1.63
C HIS A 585 -10.56 -26.52 2.37
N LYS A 586 -9.56 -25.99 1.68
CA LYS A 586 -8.26 -25.64 2.27
C LYS A 586 -8.45 -24.72 3.48
N LEU A 587 -7.78 -25.04 4.58
CA LEU A 587 -7.80 -24.24 5.81
C LEU A 587 -6.45 -23.57 6.01
N GLU A 588 -6.45 -22.25 6.14
CA GLU A 588 -5.26 -21.46 6.46
C GLU A 588 -5.49 -20.71 7.77
N LYS A 589 -4.52 -20.78 8.69
CA LYS A 589 -4.61 -20.08 9.98
C LYS A 589 -3.26 -19.56 10.42
N GLU A 590 -3.23 -18.29 10.80
CA GLU A 590 -2.04 -17.65 11.34
C GLU A 590 -2.03 -17.69 12.86
N TYR A 591 -0.85 -17.92 13.41
CA TYR A 591 -0.58 -18.03 14.83
C TYR A 591 0.57 -17.11 15.17
N SER A 592 0.26 -16.01 15.85
CA SER A 592 1.25 -15.11 16.46
C SER A 592 1.34 -15.44 17.95
N PRO A 593 2.44 -16.00 18.45
CA PRO A 593 2.62 -16.29 19.86
C PRO A 593 2.94 -15.02 20.68
N GLY A 594 2.12 -13.99 20.56
CA GLY A 594 2.17 -12.79 21.40
C GLY A 594 1.35 -12.89 22.69
N LEU A 595 0.68 -14.02 22.96
CA LEU A 595 -0.36 -14.12 24.00
C LEU A 595 -0.26 -15.36 24.91
N ILE A 596 0.81 -16.16 24.84
CA ILE A 596 1.00 -17.30 25.77
C ILE A 596 1.72 -16.79 27.04
N THR A 597 0.98 -16.15 27.93
CA THR A 597 1.45 -15.82 29.28
C THR A 597 1.40 -17.07 30.16
N GLY A 598 2.36 -17.99 30.00
CA GLY A 598 2.43 -19.19 30.83
C GLY A 598 3.69 -20.03 30.59
N LYS A 599 4.16 -20.70 31.66
CA LYS A 599 5.31 -21.62 31.66
C LYS A 599 5.04 -22.96 30.95
N SER A 600 3.97 -23.08 30.14
CA SER A 600 3.68 -24.32 29.42
C SER A 600 4.59 -24.43 28.19
N ASP A 601 5.28 -25.56 28.04
CA ASP A 601 6.12 -25.87 26.87
C ASP A 601 5.35 -26.56 25.73
N THR A 602 4.04 -26.74 25.91
CA THR A 602 3.13 -27.35 24.94
C THR A 602 1.87 -26.51 24.75
N LEU A 603 1.40 -26.37 23.51
CA LEU A 603 0.12 -25.78 23.13
C LEU A 603 -0.69 -26.80 22.31
N THR A 604 -1.94 -27.05 22.69
CA THR A 604 -2.85 -27.96 21.97
C THR A 604 -3.85 -27.19 21.11
N LEU A 605 -3.98 -27.57 19.84
CA LEU A 605 -4.84 -26.93 18.85
C LEU A 605 -5.79 -27.95 18.19
N TYR A 606 -6.98 -27.49 17.81
CA TYR A 606 -7.96 -28.28 17.07
C TYR A 606 -8.33 -27.55 15.77
N PHE A 607 -8.27 -28.27 14.65
CA PHE A 607 -8.61 -27.80 13.32
C PHE A 607 -9.79 -28.59 12.77
N PHE A 608 -10.72 -27.91 12.12
CA PHE A 608 -11.89 -28.53 11.50
C PHE A 608 -11.91 -28.18 10.02
N LEU A 609 -11.80 -29.19 9.14
CA LEU A 609 -11.90 -29.03 7.69
C LEU A 609 -13.34 -29.22 7.24
N THR A 610 -13.83 -28.32 6.39
CA THR A 610 -15.19 -28.38 5.85
C THR A 610 -15.22 -29.14 4.52
N PRO A 611 -16.02 -30.21 4.39
CA PRO A 611 -16.16 -30.94 3.12
C PRO A 611 -16.83 -30.05 2.07
N ILE A 612 -16.45 -30.21 0.80
CA ILE A 612 -16.86 -29.30 -0.29
C ILE A 612 -18.33 -29.53 -0.74
N LEU A 613 -18.94 -30.70 -0.48
CA LEU A 613 -20.29 -31.17 -0.90
C LEU A 613 -20.59 -31.04 -2.42
N LYS A 614 -21.36 -31.90 -3.11
CA LYS A 614 -21.72 -33.32 -2.97
C LYS A 614 -22.17 -33.81 -4.37
N ASP A 615 -21.43 -33.45 -5.43
CA ASP A 615 -21.68 -33.96 -6.78
C ASP A 615 -20.57 -34.97 -7.16
N PRO A 616 -20.88 -36.28 -7.25
CA PRO A 616 -19.90 -37.30 -7.63
C PRO A 616 -19.17 -36.99 -8.94
N LYS A 617 -19.78 -36.22 -9.85
CA LYS A 617 -19.17 -35.86 -11.14
C LYS A 617 -18.09 -34.79 -11.05
N LEU A 618 -18.12 -33.93 -10.04
CA LEU A 618 -17.10 -32.89 -9.84
C LEU A 618 -15.87 -33.43 -9.07
N LEU A 619 -16.04 -34.55 -8.35
CA LEU A 619 -14.94 -35.23 -7.67
C LEU A 619 -13.96 -35.85 -8.67
N ASP A 620 -14.45 -36.46 -9.74
CA ASP A 620 -13.60 -37.04 -10.79
C ASP A 620 -12.80 -35.97 -11.55
N ILE A 621 -13.38 -34.78 -11.78
CA ILE A 621 -12.72 -33.66 -12.46
C ILE A 621 -11.64 -33.02 -11.57
N ALA A 622 -11.87 -32.93 -10.26
CA ALA A 622 -10.89 -32.44 -9.29
C ALA A 622 -9.73 -33.44 -9.08
N VAL A 623 -10.03 -34.74 -9.14
CA VAL A 623 -9.02 -35.81 -9.08
C VAL A 623 -8.20 -35.85 -10.38
N GLU A 624 -8.82 -35.73 -11.55
CA GLU A 624 -8.11 -35.71 -12.84
C GLU A 624 -7.22 -34.47 -13.03
N SER A 625 -7.67 -33.28 -12.61
CA SER A 625 -6.86 -32.06 -12.66
C SER A 625 -5.65 -32.10 -11.71
N THR A 626 -5.84 -32.66 -10.51
CA THR A 626 -4.75 -32.87 -9.55
C THR A 626 -3.77 -33.97 -10.02
N ILE A 627 -4.28 -35.06 -10.63
CA ILE A 627 -3.43 -36.11 -11.23
C ILE A 627 -2.69 -35.56 -12.45
N ALA A 628 -3.31 -34.71 -13.28
CA ALA A 628 -2.64 -34.07 -14.42
C ALA A 628 -1.51 -33.14 -13.96
N GLU A 629 -1.71 -32.32 -12.92
CA GLU A 629 -0.64 -31.51 -12.31
C GLU A 629 0.48 -32.37 -11.69
N ILE A 630 0.15 -33.49 -11.06
CA ILE A 630 1.14 -34.44 -10.51
C ILE A 630 1.91 -35.14 -11.65
N THR A 631 1.25 -35.44 -12.78
CA THR A 631 1.87 -36.15 -13.91
C THR A 631 2.76 -35.22 -14.73
N ASP A 632 2.42 -33.94 -14.86
CA ASP A 632 3.27 -32.94 -15.53
C ASP A 632 4.52 -32.62 -14.69
N PHE A 633 4.37 -32.57 -13.35
CA PHE A 633 5.52 -32.47 -12.42
C PHE A 633 6.43 -33.70 -12.43
N SER A 634 5.87 -34.88 -12.73
CA SER A 634 6.64 -36.14 -12.82
C SER A 634 7.46 -36.26 -14.11
N LYS A 635 7.04 -35.59 -15.19
CA LYS A 635 7.73 -35.60 -16.50
C LYS A 635 8.99 -34.72 -16.51
N GLU A 636 9.06 -33.68 -15.71
CA GLU A 636 10.28 -32.89 -15.54
C GLU A 636 11.34 -33.57 -14.66
N LYS A 637 11.05 -34.73 -14.03
CA LYS A 637 11.91 -35.34 -13.01
C LYS A 637 12.50 -36.73 -13.32
N THR A 638 12.71 -37.09 -14.59
CA THR A 638 13.53 -38.26 -14.96
C THR A 638 14.21 -37.96 -16.32
N ILE A 639 15.52 -37.93 -16.56
CA ILE A 639 16.70 -38.65 -16.04
C ILE A 639 17.95 -37.75 -16.23
N HIS A 640 18.75 -37.55 -15.18
CA HIS A 640 20.21 -37.58 -15.27
C HIS A 640 20.74 -38.22 -13.98
N ALA A 641 21.03 -39.52 -14.03
CA ALA A 641 21.84 -40.16 -13.01
C ALA A 641 23.25 -39.55 -13.08
N GLN A 642 23.56 -38.62 -12.16
CA GLN A 642 24.90 -38.05 -12.04
C GLN A 642 25.85 -39.14 -11.54
N ARG A 643 26.81 -39.50 -12.38
CA ARG A 643 27.86 -40.47 -12.07
C ARG A 643 28.84 -39.85 -11.09
N SER A 644 29.04 -40.50 -9.95
CA SER A 644 30.06 -40.14 -8.96
C SER A 644 31.45 -39.98 -9.59
N LEU A 645 32.13 -38.89 -9.25
CA LEU A 645 33.46 -38.49 -9.71
C LEU A 645 34.57 -38.87 -8.72
N GLY A 646 34.24 -39.60 -7.65
CA GLY A 646 35.17 -40.14 -6.64
C GLY A 646 34.97 -39.59 -5.24
N THR A 647 35.60 -40.23 -4.25
CA THR A 647 35.52 -39.85 -2.83
C THR A 647 36.59 -38.81 -2.47
N TYR A 648 36.18 -37.79 -1.71
CA TYR A 648 37.03 -36.69 -1.25
C TYR A 648 36.89 -36.54 0.26
N SER A 649 37.96 -36.15 0.94
CA SER A 649 37.95 -35.84 2.37
C SER A 649 38.10 -34.34 2.59
N LEU A 650 37.44 -33.82 3.63
CA LEU A 650 37.50 -32.41 3.99
C LEU A 650 38.73 -32.07 4.83
N THR A 651 39.51 -31.10 4.40
CA THR A 651 40.71 -30.63 5.11
C THR A 651 40.44 -29.50 6.13
N GLY A 652 39.19 -29.05 6.26
CA GLY A 652 38.78 -28.02 7.20
C GLY A 652 37.26 -27.90 7.35
N SER A 653 36.82 -27.25 8.44
CA SER A 653 35.39 -27.08 8.73
C SER A 653 34.71 -26.15 7.72
N THR A 654 33.60 -26.59 7.13
CA THR A 654 32.85 -25.82 6.13
C THR A 654 31.37 -26.20 6.17
N SER A 655 30.55 -25.67 5.26
CA SER A 655 29.11 -25.90 5.22
C SER A 655 28.70 -26.64 3.95
N LEU A 656 27.82 -27.63 4.07
CA LEU A 656 27.02 -28.13 2.95
C LEU A 656 25.88 -27.15 2.72
N ARG A 657 25.72 -26.65 1.49
CA ARG A 657 24.73 -25.61 1.17
C ARG A 657 23.77 -26.05 0.07
N THR A 658 22.61 -25.41 0.04
CA THR A 658 21.58 -25.65 -0.99
C THR A 658 21.95 -25.14 -2.38
N GLY A 659 23.00 -24.33 -2.51
CA GLY A 659 23.54 -23.86 -3.80
C GLY A 659 25.00 -23.39 -3.70
N PRO A 660 25.67 -23.14 -4.84
CA PRO A 660 27.12 -22.97 -4.94
C PRO A 660 27.61 -21.55 -4.61
N ASP A 661 27.11 -20.95 -3.52
CA ASP A 661 27.56 -19.66 -3.01
C ASP A 661 27.28 -19.46 -1.50
N HIS A 662 27.79 -18.35 -0.94
CA HIS A 662 27.70 -18.02 0.49
C HIS A 662 26.33 -17.54 0.97
N SER A 663 25.47 -17.04 0.07
CA SER A 663 24.11 -16.57 0.35
C SER A 663 23.12 -17.72 0.52
N LYS A 664 23.48 -18.93 0.06
CA LYS A 664 22.61 -20.11 0.12
C LYS A 664 22.59 -20.73 1.52
N SER A 665 21.42 -21.23 1.91
CA SER A 665 21.19 -21.79 3.24
C SER A 665 22.11 -22.98 3.51
N ILE A 666 22.60 -23.04 4.75
CA ILE A 666 23.42 -24.14 5.25
C ILE A 666 22.48 -25.31 5.57
N ILE A 667 22.70 -26.44 4.89
CA ILE A 667 22.03 -27.71 5.16
C ILE A 667 22.65 -28.33 6.42
N LEU A 668 23.98 -28.40 6.47
CA LEU A 668 24.73 -28.88 7.63
C LEU A 668 26.16 -28.31 7.63
N ARG A 669 26.86 -28.42 8.77
CA ARG A 669 28.27 -28.03 8.89
C ARG A 669 29.16 -29.26 9.02
N PHE A 670 30.11 -29.39 8.10
CA PHE A 670 31.14 -30.42 8.12
C PHE A 670 32.27 -30.07 9.09
N ARG A 671 32.92 -31.12 9.58
CA ARG A 671 34.16 -31.07 10.34
C ARG A 671 35.32 -31.53 9.45
N THR A 672 36.53 -31.31 9.94
CA THR A 672 37.74 -31.86 9.31
C THR A 672 37.66 -33.39 9.29
N ASP A 673 38.17 -34.01 8.23
CA ASP A 673 38.20 -35.45 7.93
C ASP A 673 36.87 -36.10 7.51
N ASP A 674 35.76 -35.35 7.45
CA ASP A 674 34.50 -35.85 6.90
C ASP A 674 34.68 -36.26 5.41
N GLU A 675 34.12 -37.41 5.02
CA GLU A 675 34.21 -37.95 3.67
C GLU A 675 32.93 -37.71 2.87
N VAL A 676 33.07 -37.22 1.65
CA VAL A 676 31.96 -36.91 0.74
C VAL A 676 32.21 -37.48 -0.65
N GLU A 677 31.13 -37.82 -1.35
CA GLU A 677 31.19 -38.27 -2.73
C GLU A 677 31.00 -37.08 -3.68
N LEU A 678 31.96 -36.83 -4.56
CA LEU A 678 31.89 -35.72 -5.50
C LEU A 678 30.96 -36.07 -6.67
N LEU A 679 29.93 -35.26 -6.90
CA LEU A 679 28.98 -35.45 -7.99
C LEU A 679 29.27 -34.52 -9.17
N GLU A 680 29.70 -33.29 -8.90
CA GLU A 680 29.91 -32.28 -9.94
C GLU A 680 30.88 -31.16 -9.49
N LYS A 681 31.79 -30.74 -10.37
CA LYS A 681 32.62 -29.55 -10.15
C LYS A 681 31.94 -28.29 -10.69
N THR A 682 30.94 -27.80 -9.95
CA THR A 682 30.00 -26.77 -10.42
C THR A 682 30.65 -25.42 -10.76
N ASN A 683 31.61 -24.94 -9.96
CA ASN A 683 32.45 -23.79 -10.33
C ASN A 683 33.82 -23.83 -9.60
N ASN A 684 34.63 -22.77 -9.75
CA ASN A 684 35.98 -22.67 -9.17
C ASN A 684 36.01 -22.67 -7.63
N TYR A 685 34.88 -22.37 -6.98
CA TYR A 685 34.80 -22.19 -5.53
C TYR A 685 33.91 -23.21 -4.83
N TRP A 686 32.93 -23.79 -5.52
CA TRP A 686 31.90 -24.66 -4.95
C TRP A 686 31.63 -25.86 -5.85
N TRP A 687 31.68 -27.05 -5.26
CA TRP A 687 31.41 -28.32 -5.92
C TRP A 687 30.22 -29.02 -5.27
N LYS A 688 29.43 -29.72 -6.08
CA LYS A 688 28.28 -30.50 -5.63
C LYS A 688 28.76 -31.86 -5.13
N VAL A 689 28.38 -32.20 -3.90
CA VAL A 689 28.78 -33.43 -3.22
C VAL A 689 27.58 -34.11 -2.56
N LYS A 690 27.71 -35.41 -2.31
CA LYS A 690 26.76 -36.23 -1.56
C LYS A 690 27.39 -36.69 -0.25
N TYR A 691 26.61 -36.60 0.83
CA TYR A 691 26.99 -37.04 2.18
C TYR A 691 25.81 -37.77 2.82
N GLY A 692 25.89 -39.10 2.93
CA GLY A 692 24.74 -39.93 3.27
C GLY A 692 23.62 -39.78 2.23
N ASP A 693 22.42 -39.44 2.69
CA ASP A 693 21.25 -39.16 1.83
C ASP A 693 21.14 -37.69 1.38
N LEU A 694 22.09 -36.84 1.79
CA LEU A 694 22.05 -35.40 1.53
C LEU A 694 22.94 -35.02 0.35
N GLU A 695 22.39 -34.23 -0.58
CA GLU A 695 23.14 -33.57 -1.64
C GLU A 695 23.20 -32.06 -1.42
N GLY A 696 24.35 -31.46 -1.72
CA GLY A 696 24.52 -30.02 -1.63
C GLY A 696 25.89 -29.57 -2.12
N PHE A 697 26.19 -28.30 -1.93
CA PHE A 697 27.40 -27.67 -2.43
C PHE A 697 28.36 -27.37 -1.29
N VAL A 698 29.63 -27.72 -1.50
CA VAL A 698 30.74 -27.53 -0.56
C VAL A 698 31.84 -26.74 -1.24
N LYS A 699 32.53 -25.91 -0.47
CA LYS A 699 33.70 -25.18 -0.96
C LYS A 699 34.78 -26.12 -1.49
N ALA A 700 35.10 -25.97 -2.76
CA ALA A 700 36.09 -26.79 -3.47
C ALA A 700 37.47 -26.74 -2.82
N THR A 701 37.84 -25.60 -2.21
CA THR A 701 39.13 -25.38 -1.55
C THR A 701 39.38 -26.29 -0.34
N TYR A 702 38.33 -26.89 0.24
CA TYR A 702 38.45 -27.80 1.38
C TYR A 702 38.38 -29.28 0.99
N LEU A 703 38.23 -29.62 -0.30
CA LEU A 703 38.12 -31.00 -0.76
C LEU A 703 39.43 -31.50 -1.33
N VAL A 704 39.98 -32.56 -0.74
CA VAL A 704 41.17 -33.26 -1.25
C VAL A 704 40.78 -34.67 -1.66
N LYS A 705 41.20 -35.05 -2.88
CA LYS A 705 40.89 -36.37 -3.43
C LYS A 705 41.64 -37.43 -2.63
N LYS A 706 40.92 -38.48 -2.21
CA LYS A 706 41.49 -39.60 -1.48
C LYS A 706 42.20 -40.58 -2.42
#